data_AF-A0A5C6D8F6-F1
#
_entry.id   AF-A0A5C6D8F6-F1
#
_cell.length_a   1.000
_cell.length_b   1.000
_cell.length_c   1.000
_cell.angle_alpha   90.00
_cell.angle_beta   90.00
_cell.angle_gamma   90.00
#
_symmetry.space_group_name_H-M   'P 1'
#
loop_
_entity.id
_entity.type
_entity.pdbx_description
1 polymer ?
#
loop_
_entity_poly.entity_id
_entity_poly.type
_entity_poly.pdbx_seq_one_letter_code
_entity_poly.pdbx_strand_id
1 'polypeptide(L)'
;MIRIFILTVLTLCTVALLRAADDAGRPNIVLIFADDYGYGDSGCYGGTLVPTPAIDSLASDGILCTDGYVTAPVCAPSRCGIMTGSYNQRFGMQWNEDRKMYSFADHQLLPQALQRAGYVTGHIGKWNLPIDVRACFDEAHDVIDWEADYFPDANGHYRGVDSEVEFDSNKVQGVWGPKLAGQEYLTDRIGRHAVEFIENHKSGSQPFFLYLAFNAVHTPLHAKLEDAGRFGALPIPLNFYAPMVASMDENIGRVLAVLPDDTLVVFTSDNGPAKMPVRKWPEQWPTGGLAGSPGPLNGHKAQFLEGGIREPFLLRWPDKFKPGSHYHQPVSTMDLYPTFCAAAGVPVPAGTQVDGVNLLPFLLGEQTGPPHEILFWKNSSIGAVRQGDWKLLINKSQPMLQLFNLADDLGEKHDMAGEQPERTERLHQKWLDWSKALPPRASTVAQADAPLEGTQPANESSVLEKSTVDQKQHRIALSDPGALANWLRYDGEWIPMVSAHRGGASPGFPENAIETFGKTLGCTYSMLEVDPRLSKDGKIVIHHDASLDRTTTGSGLVSDHTLDELRQLRLKDTKGNVTLFQIPTLDEAIEWARGKTILVLDQKDVPLESRVQSMIDHGAQEHVMLIISSARDAAFVHRRDPGIMMEMMVTNRKQFDAFEKSGVPWENIIAFVGHTPPQDTELLNMIHAKGSLCMAGTSRYLDKELTIGSEQQTPELQSRYRELLQLGVDIIETDCPCEVGSLLHESSNVPEVKAR
;
A
#
# COMPACT_ATOMS: atom_id res chain seq x y z
N MET A 1 29.38 54.96 37.58
CA MET A 1 29.31 54.61 36.13
C MET A 1 30.37 53.60 35.71
N ILE A 2 31.65 53.76 36.07
CA ILE A 2 32.75 52.84 35.67
C ILE A 2 32.55 51.39 36.17
N ARG A 3 32.04 51.18 37.40
CA ARG A 3 31.76 49.83 37.93
C ARG A 3 30.63 49.08 37.22
N ILE A 4 29.62 49.79 36.72
CA ILE A 4 28.50 49.17 35.98
C ILE A 4 28.97 48.80 34.58
N PHE A 5 29.79 49.65 33.94
CA PHE A 5 30.36 49.36 32.62
C PHE A 5 31.30 48.14 32.63
N ILE A 6 32.11 47.97 33.67
CA ILE A 6 33.00 46.81 33.83
C ILE A 6 32.20 45.52 34.07
N LEU A 7 31.12 45.55 34.86
CA LEU A 7 30.25 44.38 35.05
C LEU A 7 29.51 44.01 33.76
N THR A 8 29.01 44.97 32.99
CA THR A 8 28.34 44.70 31.71
C THR A 8 29.30 44.12 30.66
N VAL A 9 30.53 44.64 30.58
CA VAL A 9 31.56 44.12 29.65
C VAL A 9 32.09 42.74 30.07
N LEU A 10 32.26 42.46 31.38
CA LEU A 10 32.61 41.12 31.85
C LEU A 10 31.48 40.12 31.59
N THR A 11 30.22 40.51 31.77
CA THR A 11 29.06 39.63 31.52
C THR A 11 28.92 39.30 30.03
N LEU A 12 29.13 40.29 29.14
CA LEU A 12 29.17 40.09 27.69
C LEU A 12 30.35 39.25 27.21
N CYS A 13 31.53 39.36 27.86
CA CYS A 13 32.67 38.49 27.55
C CYS A 13 32.46 37.05 28.03
N THR A 14 31.81 36.82 29.19
CA THR A 14 31.45 35.46 29.63
C THR A 14 30.38 34.82 28.75
N VAL A 15 29.39 35.57 28.24
CA VAL A 15 28.38 35.04 27.32
C VAL A 15 28.98 34.72 25.94
N ALA A 16 29.96 35.51 25.48
CA ALA A 16 30.70 35.22 24.24
C ALA A 16 31.67 34.03 24.38
N LEU A 17 32.31 33.87 25.54
CA LEU A 17 33.19 32.73 25.84
C LEU A 17 32.40 31.42 26.09
N LEU A 18 31.18 31.49 26.62
CA LEU A 18 30.27 30.34 26.72
C LEU A 18 29.75 29.88 25.35
N ARG A 19 29.53 30.80 24.39
CA ARG A 19 29.15 30.43 23.02
C ARG A 19 30.29 29.87 22.18
N ALA A 20 31.53 30.29 22.43
CA ALA A 20 32.69 29.78 21.70
C ALA A 20 33.14 28.39 22.19
N ALA A 21 32.70 27.95 23.38
CA ALA A 21 32.99 26.62 23.92
C ALA A 21 32.02 25.53 23.39
N ASP A 22 30.88 25.89 22.80
CA ASP A 22 29.88 24.96 22.26
C ASP A 22 30.17 24.50 20.81
N ASP A 23 31.13 25.13 20.12
CA ASP A 23 31.42 24.80 18.71
C ASP A 23 32.49 23.69 18.55
N ALA A 24 33.28 23.44 19.59
CA ALA A 24 34.30 22.40 19.60
C ALA A 24 33.74 21.09 20.17
N GLY A 25 33.04 20.30 19.34
CA GLY A 25 32.62 18.94 19.72
C GLY A 25 31.33 18.41 19.09
N ARG A 26 30.81 19.05 18.04
CA ARG A 26 29.66 18.55 17.28
C ARG A 26 30.15 17.81 16.04
N PRO A 27 29.83 16.52 15.87
CA PRO A 27 30.35 15.72 14.77
C PRO A 27 29.67 16.11 13.46
N ASN A 28 30.31 15.80 12.34
CA ASN A 28 29.58 15.65 11.09
C ASN A 28 28.69 14.41 11.15
N ILE A 29 27.60 14.39 10.38
CA ILE A 29 26.68 13.26 10.36
C ILE A 29 26.49 12.82 8.91
N VAL A 30 26.67 11.53 8.64
CA VAL A 30 26.45 10.94 7.31
C VAL A 30 25.53 9.74 7.46
N LEU A 31 24.35 9.83 6.84
CA LEU A 31 23.44 8.71 6.70
C LEU A 31 23.56 8.15 5.29
N ILE A 32 24.15 6.97 5.17
CA ILE A 32 24.24 6.19 3.95
C ILE A 32 23.05 5.23 3.91
N PHE A 33 22.24 5.31 2.86
CA PHE A 33 20.97 4.63 2.80
C PHE A 33 20.77 3.94 1.45
N ALA A 34 20.75 2.62 1.46
CA ALA A 34 20.59 1.78 0.27
C ALA A 34 19.11 1.46 -0.02
N ASP A 35 18.79 1.08 -1.25
CA ASP A 35 17.44 0.79 -1.74
C ASP A 35 17.33 -0.68 -2.19
N ASP A 36 16.43 -1.46 -1.58
CA ASP A 36 16.30 -2.92 -1.78
C ASP A 36 17.56 -3.75 -1.47
N TYR A 37 18.40 -3.28 -0.54
CA TYR A 37 19.61 -3.98 -0.11
C TYR A 37 19.30 -4.92 1.05
N GLY A 38 19.54 -6.21 0.88
CA GLY A 38 19.14 -7.21 1.84
C GLY A 38 20.08 -7.38 3.03
N TYR A 39 19.51 -7.82 4.15
CA TYR A 39 20.22 -8.12 5.39
C TYR A 39 21.47 -8.98 5.21
N GLY A 40 21.40 -10.00 4.36
CA GLY A 40 22.48 -10.96 4.11
C GLY A 40 23.35 -10.65 2.90
N ASP A 41 23.37 -9.41 2.40
CA ASP A 41 24.18 -9.04 1.24
C ASP A 41 25.62 -8.63 1.58
N SER A 42 25.86 -8.11 2.80
CA SER A 42 27.20 -7.70 3.25
C SER A 42 27.92 -8.80 4.02
N GLY A 43 29.24 -8.84 3.92
CA GLY A 43 30.09 -9.83 4.57
C GLY A 43 29.93 -9.83 6.10
N CYS A 44 29.81 -8.65 6.71
CA CYS A 44 29.62 -8.50 8.17
C CYS A 44 28.29 -9.09 8.70
N TYR A 45 27.29 -9.30 7.83
CA TYR A 45 26.05 -10.03 8.14
C TYR A 45 26.01 -11.46 7.56
N GLY A 46 27.16 -11.98 7.11
CA GLY A 46 27.30 -13.35 6.59
C GLY A 46 27.06 -13.50 5.09
N GLY A 47 26.95 -12.38 4.35
CA GLY A 47 26.83 -12.36 2.90
C GLY A 47 28.07 -12.89 2.18
N THR A 48 27.85 -13.57 1.05
CA THR A 48 28.93 -14.19 0.25
C THR A 48 28.81 -13.90 -1.25
N LEU A 49 27.78 -13.16 -1.68
CA LEU A 49 27.51 -12.90 -3.09
C LEU A 49 28.62 -12.06 -3.74
N VAL A 50 29.04 -11.00 -3.04
CA VAL A 50 30.11 -10.11 -3.48
C VAL A 50 30.80 -9.50 -2.25
N PRO A 51 32.13 -9.29 -2.27
CA PRO A 51 32.80 -8.60 -1.16
C PRO A 51 32.30 -7.16 -1.00
N THR A 52 32.09 -6.74 0.24
CA THR A 52 31.66 -5.39 0.61
C THR A 52 32.60 -4.74 1.64
N PRO A 53 33.91 -4.61 1.33
CA PRO A 53 34.90 -4.16 2.31
C PRO A 53 34.62 -2.79 2.92
N ALA A 54 34.00 -1.85 2.18
CA ALA A 54 33.71 -0.54 2.75
C ALA A 54 32.57 -0.63 3.77
N ILE A 55 31.46 -1.31 3.43
CA ILE A 55 30.37 -1.55 4.36
C ILE A 55 30.85 -2.37 5.57
N ASP A 56 31.64 -3.43 5.34
CA ASP A 56 32.18 -4.28 6.40
C ASP A 56 33.10 -3.50 7.36
N SER A 57 33.82 -2.49 6.85
CA SER A 57 34.64 -1.61 7.69
C SER A 57 33.83 -0.78 8.69
N LEU A 58 32.58 -0.42 8.37
CA LEU A 58 31.70 0.28 9.31
C LEU A 58 31.38 -0.58 10.54
N ALA A 59 31.30 -1.90 10.37
CA ALA A 59 31.15 -2.85 11.46
C ALA A 59 32.45 -3.02 12.25
N SER A 60 33.60 -3.21 11.57
CA SER A 60 34.88 -3.41 12.25
C SER A 60 35.33 -2.18 13.04
N ASP A 61 35.03 -0.99 12.53
CA ASP A 61 35.46 0.28 13.11
C ASP A 61 34.40 0.88 14.04
N GLY A 62 33.24 0.22 14.19
CA GLY A 62 32.08 0.76 14.85
C GLY A 62 31.24 -0.29 15.57
N ILE A 63 29.92 -0.16 15.43
CA ILE A 63 28.90 -0.99 16.04
C ILE A 63 28.08 -1.65 14.93
N LEU A 64 27.96 -2.97 15.01
CA LEU A 64 27.01 -3.77 14.23
C LEU A 64 25.76 -4.04 15.07
N CYS A 65 24.61 -3.52 14.65
CA CYS A 65 23.34 -3.82 15.28
C CYS A 65 22.72 -5.06 14.63
N THR A 66 22.57 -6.16 15.38
CA THR A 66 21.98 -7.38 14.79
C THR A 66 20.49 -7.21 14.54
N ASP A 67 19.81 -6.33 15.26
CA ASP A 67 18.35 -6.19 15.30
C ASP A 67 17.94 -4.76 14.89
N GLY A 68 18.41 -4.30 13.73
CA GLY A 68 18.03 -3.00 13.16
C GLY A 68 16.78 -3.08 12.28
N TYR A 69 15.81 -2.20 12.54
CA TYR A 69 14.50 -2.23 11.87
C TYR A 69 14.17 -0.95 11.13
N VAL A 70 13.57 -1.10 9.95
CA VAL A 70 12.86 -0.01 9.26
C VAL A 70 11.41 0.09 9.72
N THR A 71 10.76 1.24 9.58
CA THR A 71 9.37 1.43 10.03
C THR A 71 8.33 0.81 9.08
N ALA A 72 8.73 0.43 7.87
CA ALA A 72 7.86 -0.22 6.89
C ALA A 72 8.66 -1.05 5.86
N PRO A 73 8.08 -2.11 5.29
CA PRO A 73 8.77 -2.98 4.33
C PRO A 73 8.81 -2.43 2.90
N VAL A 74 8.67 -1.11 2.74
CA VAL A 74 8.63 -0.42 1.44
C VAL A 74 9.23 0.99 1.54
N CYS A 75 9.82 1.43 0.43
CA CYS A 75 10.68 2.62 0.34
C CYS A 75 10.12 3.92 0.97
N ALA A 76 8.96 4.44 0.51
CA ALA A 76 8.50 5.78 0.90
C ALA A 76 8.10 5.85 2.39
N PRO A 77 7.28 4.93 2.93
CA PRO A 77 6.97 4.94 4.35
C PRO A 77 8.20 4.69 5.24
N SER A 78 9.18 3.89 4.82
CA SER A 78 10.44 3.72 5.55
C SER A 78 11.26 5.02 5.62
N ARG A 79 11.38 5.73 4.50
CA ARG A 79 12.04 7.05 4.42
C ARG A 79 11.32 8.09 5.27
N CYS A 80 9.99 8.05 5.30
CA CYS A 80 9.17 8.88 6.18
C CYS A 80 9.53 8.64 7.65
N GLY A 81 9.74 7.39 8.05
CA GLY A 81 10.15 7.03 9.41
C GLY A 81 11.43 7.73 9.87
N ILE A 82 12.45 7.76 9.01
CA ILE A 82 13.73 8.45 9.29
C ILE A 82 13.52 9.96 9.35
N MET A 83 12.90 10.54 8.32
CA MET A 83 12.80 11.99 8.19
C MET A 83 11.93 12.61 9.28
N THR A 84 10.98 11.86 9.83
CA THR A 84 10.06 12.35 10.87
C THR A 84 10.45 11.89 12.28
N GLY A 85 11.25 10.84 12.42
CA GLY A 85 11.56 10.23 13.72
C GLY A 85 10.36 9.49 14.34
N SER A 86 9.37 9.14 13.52
CA SER A 86 8.06 8.61 13.96
C SER A 86 7.58 7.48 13.07
N TYR A 87 6.65 6.68 13.57
CA TYR A 87 5.92 5.73 12.75
C TYR A 87 5.25 6.45 11.58
N ASN A 88 5.54 6.01 10.36
CA ASN A 88 4.95 6.55 9.13
C ASN A 88 3.41 6.52 9.14
N GLN A 89 2.81 5.61 9.91
CA GLN A 89 1.38 5.51 10.06
C GLN A 89 0.75 6.66 10.86
N ARG A 90 1.51 7.39 11.71
CA ARG A 90 1.02 8.61 12.40
C ARG A 90 0.65 9.72 11.44
N PHE A 91 1.12 9.58 10.23
CA PHE A 91 0.96 10.46 9.10
C PHE A 91 -0.01 9.86 8.07
N GLY A 92 -0.61 8.70 8.34
CA GLY A 92 -1.47 8.01 7.37
C GLY A 92 -0.71 7.38 6.20
N MET A 93 0.62 7.52 6.12
CA MET A 93 1.44 6.89 5.08
C MET A 93 1.74 5.45 5.49
N GLN A 94 0.97 4.47 5.03
CA GLN A 94 1.15 3.06 5.38
C GLN A 94 1.78 2.24 4.25
N TRP A 95 1.71 2.73 3.01
CA TRP A 95 2.29 2.12 1.82
C TRP A 95 2.76 3.19 0.82
N ASN A 96 3.49 2.78 -0.21
CA ASN A 96 4.07 3.72 -1.16
C ASN A 96 3.02 4.56 -1.94
N GLU A 97 1.82 4.04 -2.23
CA GLU A 97 0.80 4.83 -2.94
C GLU A 97 0.27 5.99 -2.10
N ASP A 98 0.41 5.92 -0.77
CA ASP A 98 -0.10 6.93 0.15
C ASP A 98 0.69 8.22 0.09
N ARG A 99 1.93 8.17 -0.40
CA ARG A 99 2.82 9.33 -0.49
C ARG A 99 2.18 10.48 -1.25
N LYS A 100 1.39 10.20 -2.29
CA LYS A 100 0.80 11.23 -3.18
C LYS A 100 -0.26 12.10 -2.50
N MET A 101 -0.82 11.62 -1.39
CA MET A 101 -2.02 12.17 -0.79
C MET A 101 -1.75 12.73 0.60
N TYR A 102 -0.50 13.10 0.88
CA TYR A 102 0.00 13.31 2.23
C TYR A 102 0.70 14.66 2.41
N SER A 103 0.61 15.21 3.62
CA SER A 103 1.28 16.44 4.06
C SER A 103 1.92 16.25 5.44
N PHE A 104 3.20 16.63 5.57
CA PHE A 104 3.91 16.65 6.85
C PHE A 104 3.37 17.72 7.83
N ALA A 105 2.42 18.56 7.40
CA ALA A 105 1.87 19.66 8.19
C ALA A 105 3.00 20.49 8.82
N ASP A 106 2.92 20.78 10.12
CA ASP A 106 3.96 21.53 10.86
C ASP A 106 5.11 20.64 11.39
N HIS A 107 5.08 19.33 11.10
CA HIS A 107 6.08 18.39 11.58
C HIS A 107 7.46 18.71 11.01
N GLN A 108 8.44 18.94 11.89
CA GLN A 108 9.79 19.30 11.46
C GLN A 108 10.55 18.07 11.02
N LEU A 109 11.06 18.08 9.78
CA LEU A 109 11.88 16.99 9.28
C LEU A 109 13.30 17.07 9.86
N LEU A 110 13.96 15.92 9.95
CA LEU A 110 15.33 15.76 10.45
C LEU A 110 16.33 16.78 9.87
N PRO A 111 16.43 16.99 8.54
CA PRO A 111 17.37 17.98 8.01
C PRO A 111 17.04 19.40 8.47
N GLN A 112 15.76 19.77 8.58
CA GLN A 112 15.35 21.09 9.09
C GLN A 112 15.71 21.29 10.57
N ALA A 113 15.64 20.22 11.38
CA ALA A 113 16.10 20.25 12.77
C ALA A 113 17.62 20.48 12.85
N LEU A 114 18.40 19.82 11.99
CA LEU A 114 19.85 19.97 11.95
C LEU A 114 20.28 21.33 11.36
N GLN A 115 19.58 21.86 10.34
CA GLN A 115 19.77 23.22 9.85
C GLN A 115 19.61 24.25 10.98
N ARG A 116 18.55 24.10 11.80
CA ARG A 116 18.35 24.97 12.98
C ARG A 116 19.43 24.81 14.05
N ALA A 117 20.05 23.64 14.12
CA ALA A 117 21.23 23.41 14.95
C ALA A 117 22.51 24.02 14.34
N GLY A 118 22.46 24.58 13.14
CA GLY A 118 23.58 25.23 12.46
C GLY A 118 24.39 24.32 11.55
N TYR A 119 23.87 23.13 11.23
CA TYR A 119 24.48 22.23 10.25
C TYR A 119 24.22 22.73 8.83
N VAL A 120 25.19 22.52 7.93
CA VAL A 120 24.92 22.52 6.49
C VAL A 120 24.35 21.16 6.11
N THR A 121 23.27 21.13 5.34
CA THR A 121 22.53 19.90 5.04
C THR A 121 22.53 19.59 3.54
N GLY A 122 22.95 18.37 3.20
CA GLY A 122 23.01 17.86 1.83
C GLY A 122 22.15 16.61 1.62
N HIS A 123 21.47 16.53 0.49
CA HIS A 123 20.81 15.31 -0.01
C HIS A 123 21.38 14.91 -1.36
N ILE A 124 21.66 13.62 -1.53
CA ILE A 124 22.14 13.08 -2.81
C ILE A 124 21.43 11.76 -3.11
N GLY A 125 20.78 11.67 -4.26
CA GLY A 125 20.13 10.45 -4.76
C GLY A 125 18.62 10.38 -4.48
N LYS A 126 18.13 9.25 -3.97
CA LYS A 126 16.68 8.97 -3.84
C LYS A 126 16.03 9.72 -2.68
N TRP A 127 14.92 10.39 -2.98
CA TRP A 127 14.12 11.14 -2.02
C TRP A 127 12.82 10.41 -1.66
N ASN A 128 11.93 10.19 -2.64
CA ASN A 128 10.69 9.42 -2.52
C ASN A 128 9.71 9.87 -1.43
N LEU A 129 9.66 11.19 -1.17
CA LEU A 129 8.72 11.82 -0.25
C LEU A 129 8.00 12.98 -0.94
N PRO A 130 6.73 13.29 -0.56
CA PRO A 130 5.88 14.27 -1.25
C PRO A 130 6.16 15.71 -0.83
N ILE A 131 7.42 16.07 -0.71
CA ILE A 131 7.88 17.42 -0.37
C ILE A 131 9.09 17.73 -1.23
N ASP A 132 9.23 18.96 -1.70
CA ASP A 132 10.43 19.35 -2.43
C ASP A 132 11.65 19.18 -1.52
N VAL A 133 12.63 18.40 -1.98
CA VAL A 133 13.89 18.18 -1.28
C VAL A 133 14.61 19.51 -1.00
N ARG A 134 14.49 20.48 -1.91
CA ARG A 134 15.13 21.80 -1.78
C ARG A 134 14.46 22.68 -0.72
N ALA A 135 13.27 22.30 -0.23
CA ALA A 135 12.64 22.91 0.93
C ALA A 135 13.11 22.28 2.27
N CYS A 136 13.86 21.18 2.19
CA CYS A 136 14.31 20.40 3.34
C CYS A 136 15.82 20.46 3.57
N PHE A 137 16.62 20.62 2.51
CA PHE A 137 18.08 20.62 2.54
C PHE A 137 18.65 21.89 1.89
N ASP A 138 19.86 22.27 2.29
CA ASP A 138 20.60 23.41 1.70
C ASP A 138 21.11 23.07 0.29
N GLU A 139 21.58 21.83 0.11
CA GLU A 139 22.09 21.31 -1.16
C GLU A 139 21.40 19.99 -1.52
N ALA A 140 21.05 19.83 -2.80
CA ALA A 140 20.42 18.61 -3.31
C ALA A 140 20.98 18.27 -4.70
N HIS A 141 21.43 17.02 -4.88
CA HIS A 141 22.01 16.53 -6.13
C HIS A 141 21.43 15.17 -6.53
N ASP A 142 21.32 14.94 -7.84
CA ASP A 142 20.83 13.69 -8.43
C ASP A 142 19.50 13.23 -7.82
N VAL A 143 18.52 14.13 -7.73
CA VAL A 143 17.29 13.87 -6.98
C VAL A 143 16.45 12.85 -7.73
N ILE A 144 16.24 11.69 -7.11
CA ILE A 144 15.42 10.60 -7.66
C ILE A 144 14.14 10.51 -6.84
N ASP A 145 13.00 10.78 -7.46
CA ASP A 145 11.73 10.68 -6.75
C ASP A 145 11.37 9.22 -6.46
N TRP A 146 11.27 8.38 -7.50
CA TRP A 146 10.85 6.98 -7.30
C TRP A 146 11.93 5.97 -7.70
N GLU A 147 12.44 6.09 -8.92
CA GLU A 147 13.41 5.19 -9.52
C GLU A 147 14.11 5.89 -10.69
N ALA A 148 15.26 5.39 -11.10
CA ALA A 148 16.05 5.95 -12.19
C ALA A 148 16.79 4.88 -13.00
N ASP A 149 17.00 5.15 -14.28
CA ASP A 149 17.95 4.37 -15.10
C ASP A 149 19.38 4.70 -14.64
N TYR A 150 20.26 3.70 -14.59
CA TYR A 150 21.62 3.90 -14.05
C TYR A 150 22.64 4.39 -15.08
N PHE A 151 22.23 4.53 -16.33
CA PHE A 151 23.07 5.05 -17.41
C PHE A 151 22.34 6.20 -18.10
N PRO A 152 23.07 7.22 -18.55
CA PRO A 152 22.46 8.31 -19.29
C PRO A 152 22.07 7.86 -20.70
N ASP A 153 21.08 8.55 -21.27
CA ASP A 153 20.78 8.47 -22.69
C ASP A 153 21.88 9.14 -23.56
N ALA A 154 21.66 9.19 -24.87
CA ALA A 154 22.61 9.77 -25.82
C ALA A 154 22.89 11.27 -25.60
N ASN A 155 22.02 11.97 -24.85
CA ASN A 155 22.17 13.39 -24.53
C ASN A 155 22.79 13.62 -23.14
N GLY A 156 23.19 12.56 -22.43
CA GLY A 156 23.73 12.66 -21.08
C GLY A 156 22.67 12.75 -19.98
N HIS A 157 21.38 12.59 -20.32
CA HIS A 157 20.29 12.66 -19.35
C HIS A 157 20.02 11.30 -18.70
N TYR A 158 19.91 11.28 -17.37
CA TYR A 158 19.55 10.08 -16.61
C TYR A 158 18.05 10.11 -16.35
N ARG A 159 17.33 9.19 -16.98
CA ARG A 159 15.88 9.07 -16.81
C ARG A 159 15.54 8.78 -15.36
N GLY A 160 14.71 9.62 -14.75
CA GLY A 160 14.28 9.52 -13.35
C GLY A 160 15.17 10.28 -12.37
N VAL A 161 16.23 10.96 -12.85
CA VAL A 161 17.08 11.84 -12.05
C VAL A 161 16.78 13.29 -12.40
N ASP A 162 16.56 14.12 -11.38
CA ASP A 162 16.21 15.54 -11.52
C ASP A 162 15.00 15.78 -12.46
N SER A 163 14.09 14.81 -12.54
CA SER A 163 12.93 14.85 -13.43
C SER A 163 11.78 15.64 -12.80
N GLU A 164 11.11 16.46 -13.60
CA GLU A 164 9.84 17.12 -13.25
C GLU A 164 8.66 16.13 -13.27
N VAL A 165 8.83 14.95 -13.87
CA VAL A 165 7.81 13.92 -14.00
C VAL A 165 8.02 12.84 -12.95
N GLU A 166 6.98 12.62 -12.14
CA GLU A 166 6.88 11.48 -11.22
C GLU A 166 6.95 10.18 -12.06
N PHE A 167 7.90 9.28 -11.76
CA PHE A 167 8.11 7.97 -12.44
C PHE A 167 8.76 8.00 -13.84
N ASP A 168 9.78 8.80 -14.03
CA ASP A 168 10.45 8.95 -15.33
C ASP A 168 11.56 7.90 -15.60
N SER A 169 11.36 6.60 -15.33
CA SER A 169 12.31 5.55 -15.75
C SER A 169 11.73 4.57 -16.76
N ASN A 170 12.61 3.89 -17.50
CA ASN A 170 12.20 2.90 -18.49
C ASN A 170 11.86 1.54 -17.91
N LYS A 171 12.35 1.21 -16.71
CA LYS A 171 12.32 -0.14 -16.10
C LYS A 171 12.82 -1.28 -16.98
N VAL A 172 13.67 -1.01 -17.97
CA VAL A 172 14.18 -2.08 -18.82
C VAL A 172 15.28 -2.82 -18.06
N GLN A 173 15.04 -4.07 -17.68
CA GLN A 173 15.99 -4.88 -16.91
C GLN A 173 17.10 -5.45 -17.79
N GLY A 174 18.23 -5.82 -17.18
CA GLY A 174 19.27 -6.62 -17.84
C GLY A 174 20.13 -5.83 -18.84
N VAL A 175 20.34 -4.54 -18.55
CA VAL A 175 21.16 -3.67 -19.40
C VAL A 175 22.57 -3.57 -18.81
N TRP A 176 23.55 -3.90 -19.64
CA TRP A 176 24.96 -3.60 -19.37
C TRP A 176 25.32 -2.24 -19.97
N GLY A 177 25.90 -1.36 -19.17
CA GLY A 177 26.38 -0.03 -19.59
C GLY A 177 27.48 0.46 -18.66
N PRO A 178 27.94 1.72 -18.69
CA PRO A 178 27.77 2.63 -19.79
C PRO A 178 28.42 2.03 -21.05
N LYS A 179 27.92 2.38 -22.24
CA LYS A 179 28.42 1.82 -23.51
C LYS A 179 29.24 2.81 -24.31
N LEU A 180 29.02 4.11 -24.10
CA LEU A 180 29.72 5.18 -24.79
C LEU A 180 30.81 5.76 -23.88
N ALA A 181 31.95 6.11 -24.48
CA ALA A 181 33.03 6.76 -23.75
C ALA A 181 32.54 8.09 -23.12
N GLY A 182 32.91 8.33 -21.87
CA GLY A 182 32.51 9.53 -21.12
C GLY A 182 31.14 9.46 -20.43
N GLN A 183 30.36 8.39 -20.63
CA GLN A 183 29.19 8.15 -19.80
C GLN A 183 29.65 7.66 -18.41
N GLU A 184 29.02 8.21 -17.38
CA GLU A 184 29.22 7.80 -16.00
C GLU A 184 28.09 6.83 -15.58
N TYR A 185 28.35 5.97 -14.60
CA TYR A 185 27.31 5.14 -13.99
C TYR A 185 26.67 5.93 -12.84
N LEU A 186 25.33 5.89 -12.70
CA LEU A 186 24.63 6.74 -11.74
C LEU A 186 25.11 6.53 -10.29
N THR A 187 25.43 5.29 -9.89
CA THR A 187 25.98 5.02 -8.55
C THR A 187 27.35 5.68 -8.35
N ASP A 188 28.19 5.72 -9.39
CA ASP A 188 29.46 6.44 -9.34
C ASP A 188 29.27 7.95 -9.27
N ARG A 189 28.31 8.47 -10.04
CA ARG A 189 27.94 9.90 -10.04
C ARG A 189 27.46 10.35 -8.66
N ILE A 190 26.55 9.59 -8.04
CA ILE A 190 26.06 9.84 -6.67
C ILE A 190 27.24 9.81 -5.68
N GLY A 191 28.12 8.80 -5.78
CA GLY A 191 29.32 8.71 -4.94
C GLY A 191 30.28 9.89 -5.11
N ARG A 192 30.48 10.34 -6.36
CA ARG A 192 31.31 11.51 -6.69
C ARG A 192 30.72 12.79 -6.10
N HIS A 193 29.43 13.06 -6.27
CA HIS A 193 28.79 14.24 -5.67
C HIS A 193 28.82 14.20 -4.14
N ALA A 194 28.76 13.01 -3.52
CA ALA A 194 28.93 12.88 -2.07
C ALA A 194 30.34 13.28 -1.61
N VAL A 195 31.37 12.80 -2.32
CA VAL A 195 32.76 13.22 -2.07
C VAL A 195 32.91 14.73 -2.26
N GLU A 196 32.37 15.31 -3.34
CA GLU A 196 32.41 16.75 -3.61
C GLU A 196 31.73 17.56 -2.48
N PHE A 197 30.53 17.15 -2.04
CA PHE A 197 29.85 17.77 -0.91
C PHE A 197 30.71 17.76 0.36
N ILE A 198 31.30 16.61 0.70
CA ILE A 198 32.15 16.48 1.89
C ILE A 198 33.40 17.35 1.75
N GLU A 199 34.10 17.32 0.62
CA GLU A 199 35.30 18.13 0.38
C GLU A 199 35.02 19.63 0.52
N ASN A 200 33.86 20.09 0.02
CA ASN A 200 33.46 21.49 0.09
C ASN A 200 33.18 21.96 1.53
N HIS A 201 32.71 21.05 2.41
CA HIS A 201 32.26 21.41 3.75
C HIS A 201 33.21 20.98 4.88
N LYS A 202 34.06 19.97 4.67
CA LYS A 202 34.90 19.38 5.72
C LYS A 202 35.95 20.32 6.32
N SER A 203 36.27 21.41 5.62
CA SER A 203 37.21 22.44 6.08
C SER A 203 36.50 23.68 6.66
N GLY A 204 35.16 23.71 6.65
CA GLY A 204 34.36 24.81 7.17
C GLY A 204 34.27 24.82 8.70
N SER A 205 33.76 25.93 9.26
CA SER A 205 33.48 26.03 10.69
C SER A 205 32.14 25.42 11.12
N GLN A 206 31.27 25.10 10.16
CA GLN A 206 29.97 24.48 10.41
C GLN A 206 30.07 22.96 10.20
N PRO A 207 29.51 22.13 11.09
CA PRO A 207 29.37 20.70 10.81
C PRO A 207 28.36 20.48 9.68
N PHE A 208 28.45 19.34 9.00
CA PHE A 208 27.50 18.98 7.94
C PHE A 208 26.68 17.73 8.28
N PHE A 209 25.48 17.67 7.72
CA PHE A 209 24.65 16.47 7.63
C PHE A 209 24.45 16.09 6.17
N LEU A 210 24.86 14.88 5.81
CA LEU A 210 24.66 14.32 4.47
C LEU A 210 23.70 13.13 4.53
N TYR A 211 22.57 13.25 3.86
CA TYR A 211 21.69 12.11 3.53
C TYR A 211 22.06 11.56 2.15
N LEU A 212 22.93 10.55 2.13
CA LEU A 212 23.40 9.86 0.94
C LEU A 212 22.49 8.66 0.65
N ALA A 213 21.50 8.87 -0.19
CA ALA A 213 20.46 7.90 -0.48
C ALA A 213 20.68 7.27 -1.87
N PHE A 214 21.46 6.19 -1.93
CA PHE A 214 21.61 5.46 -3.18
C PHE A 214 20.27 4.90 -3.65
N ASN A 215 20.00 4.97 -4.96
CA ASN A 215 18.99 4.12 -5.59
C ASN A 215 19.51 2.69 -5.80
N ALA A 216 20.84 2.50 -5.75
CA ALA A 216 21.43 1.18 -5.69
C ALA A 216 20.94 0.45 -4.42
N VAL A 217 20.45 -0.77 -4.53
CA VAL A 217 20.52 -1.72 -5.65
C VAL A 217 19.14 -2.02 -6.26
N HIS A 218 18.22 -1.07 -6.16
CA HIS A 218 16.86 -1.17 -6.68
C HIS A 218 16.83 -1.25 -8.22
N THR A 219 15.76 -1.85 -8.73
CA THR A 219 15.49 -1.91 -10.17
C THR A 219 15.42 -0.54 -10.86
N PRO A 220 15.71 -0.45 -12.18
CA PRO A 220 16.12 -1.54 -13.07
C PRO A 220 17.53 -2.07 -12.77
N LEU A 221 17.71 -3.38 -12.95
CA LEU A 221 18.97 -4.09 -12.78
C LEU A 221 19.88 -3.77 -13.97
N HIS A 222 20.64 -2.70 -13.80
CA HIS A 222 21.57 -2.13 -14.76
C HIS A 222 22.97 -2.22 -14.17
N ALA A 223 23.87 -2.94 -14.85
CA ALA A 223 25.19 -3.26 -14.32
C ALA A 223 26.31 -2.75 -15.24
N LYS A 224 27.48 -2.49 -14.65
CA LYS A 224 28.62 -1.97 -15.41
C LYS A 224 29.12 -2.99 -16.44
N LEU A 225 29.35 -2.59 -17.69
CA LEU A 225 29.77 -3.50 -18.76
C LEU A 225 31.15 -4.12 -18.46
N GLU A 226 32.03 -3.38 -17.80
CA GLU A 226 33.32 -3.87 -17.32
C GLU A 226 33.20 -5.03 -16.31
N ASP A 227 32.09 -5.08 -15.57
CA ASP A 227 31.80 -6.13 -14.59
C ASP A 227 31.20 -7.39 -15.20
N ALA A 228 30.80 -7.36 -16.48
CA ALA A 228 30.19 -8.50 -17.16
C ALA A 228 31.09 -9.74 -17.16
N GLY A 229 32.41 -9.56 -17.23
CA GLY A 229 33.37 -10.68 -17.16
C GLY A 229 33.48 -11.29 -15.76
N ARG A 230 33.37 -10.47 -14.71
CA ARG A 230 33.52 -10.89 -13.30
C ARG A 230 32.25 -11.57 -12.77
N PHE A 231 31.08 -11.05 -13.13
CA PHE A 231 29.79 -11.50 -12.58
C PHE A 231 28.87 -12.20 -13.58
N GLY A 232 29.22 -12.21 -14.88
CA GLY A 232 28.34 -12.74 -15.92
C GLY A 232 27.99 -14.23 -15.81
N ALA A 233 28.79 -15.01 -15.06
CA ALA A 233 28.54 -16.42 -14.79
C ALA A 233 27.54 -16.68 -13.65
N LEU A 234 27.18 -15.66 -12.85
CA LEU A 234 26.15 -15.79 -11.82
C LEU A 234 24.77 -16.05 -12.45
N PRO A 235 23.86 -16.74 -11.75
CA PRO A 235 22.50 -16.89 -12.23
C PRO A 235 21.79 -15.54 -12.26
N ILE A 236 20.86 -15.38 -13.20
CA ILE A 236 19.92 -14.26 -13.19
C ILE A 236 19.00 -14.38 -11.95
N PRO A 237 18.73 -13.29 -11.21
CA PRO A 237 19.12 -11.89 -11.48
C PRO A 237 20.47 -11.45 -10.88
N LEU A 238 21.16 -12.35 -10.17
CA LEU A 238 22.35 -12.03 -9.39
C LEU A 238 23.54 -11.53 -10.22
N ASN A 239 23.65 -11.94 -11.49
CA ASN A 239 24.68 -11.43 -12.40
C ASN A 239 24.59 -9.92 -12.66
N PHE A 240 23.40 -9.31 -12.57
CA PHE A 240 23.24 -7.86 -12.63
C PHE A 240 23.20 -7.23 -11.25
N TYR A 241 22.65 -7.91 -10.25
CA TYR A 241 22.55 -7.38 -8.89
C TYR A 241 23.93 -7.24 -8.21
N ALA A 242 24.75 -8.29 -8.24
CA ALA A 242 26.06 -8.32 -7.57
C ALA A 242 27.01 -7.17 -7.99
N PRO A 243 27.16 -6.81 -9.27
CA PRO A 243 27.97 -5.66 -9.64
C PRO A 243 27.38 -4.31 -9.21
N MET A 244 26.06 -4.18 -9.09
CA MET A 244 25.45 -2.96 -8.52
C MET A 244 25.84 -2.80 -7.04
N VAL A 245 25.80 -3.90 -6.28
CA VAL A 245 26.29 -3.94 -4.89
C VAL A 245 27.78 -3.58 -4.82
N ALA A 246 28.61 -4.19 -5.68
CA ALA A 246 30.05 -3.89 -5.74
C ALA A 246 30.30 -2.40 -5.97
N SER A 247 29.62 -1.81 -6.96
CA SER A 247 29.74 -0.39 -7.28
C SER A 247 29.28 0.51 -6.14
N MET A 248 28.23 0.14 -5.40
CA MET A 248 27.79 0.89 -4.23
C MET A 248 28.84 0.86 -3.12
N ASP A 249 29.37 -0.32 -2.80
CA ASP A 249 30.42 -0.48 -1.78
C ASP A 249 31.70 0.30 -2.14
N GLU A 250 32.14 0.25 -3.40
CA GLU A 250 33.28 1.03 -3.89
C GLU A 250 33.10 2.54 -3.68
N ASN A 251 31.91 3.06 -3.95
CA ASN A 251 31.60 4.49 -3.75
C ASN A 251 31.43 4.85 -2.28
N ILE A 252 30.90 3.95 -1.44
CA ILE A 252 30.94 4.10 0.01
C ILE A 252 32.40 4.21 0.47
N GLY A 253 33.30 3.36 -0.03
CA GLY A 253 34.73 3.43 0.28
C GLY A 253 35.37 4.78 -0.07
N ARG A 254 35.01 5.35 -1.23
CA ARG A 254 35.46 6.70 -1.63
C ARG A 254 34.95 7.79 -0.68
N VAL A 255 33.69 7.69 -0.27
CA VAL A 255 33.09 8.61 0.71
C VAL A 255 33.81 8.51 2.05
N LEU A 256 33.97 7.29 2.60
CA LEU A 256 34.64 7.08 3.88
C LEU A 256 36.09 7.59 3.89
N ALA A 257 36.79 7.50 2.76
CA ALA A 257 38.18 7.94 2.63
C ALA A 257 38.37 9.46 2.75
N VAL A 258 37.34 10.27 2.56
CA VAL A 258 37.41 11.75 2.63
C VAL A 258 36.74 12.35 3.86
N LEU A 259 36.11 11.52 4.71
CA LEU A 259 35.42 11.98 5.91
C LEU A 259 36.41 12.50 6.97
N PRO A 260 36.08 13.59 7.68
CA PRO A 260 36.74 13.96 8.92
C PRO A 260 36.62 12.87 9.98
N ASP A 261 37.60 12.78 10.88
CA ASP A 261 37.61 11.78 11.96
C ASP A 261 36.39 11.88 12.88
N ASP A 262 35.98 13.10 13.24
CA ASP A 262 34.77 13.35 14.05
C ASP A 262 33.50 13.36 13.20
N THR A 263 33.19 12.20 12.61
CA THR A 263 31.99 11.97 11.82
C THR A 263 31.24 10.74 12.33
N LEU A 264 29.96 10.93 12.68
CA LEU A 264 29.02 9.82 12.88
C LEU A 264 28.49 9.36 11.52
N VAL A 265 28.82 8.13 11.15
CA VAL A 265 28.33 7.47 9.93
C VAL A 265 27.33 6.39 10.31
N VAL A 266 26.18 6.37 9.65
CA VAL A 266 25.20 5.28 9.74
C VAL A 266 25.00 4.67 8.35
N PHE A 267 25.01 3.34 8.26
CA PHE A 267 24.62 2.62 7.05
C PHE A 267 23.42 1.72 7.34
N THR A 268 22.39 1.80 6.49
CA THR A 268 21.25 0.87 6.51
C THR A 268 20.54 0.85 5.15
N SER A 269 19.46 0.07 5.01
CA SER A 269 18.63 0.01 3.80
C SER A 269 17.17 0.42 4.10
N ASP A 270 16.42 0.81 3.07
CA ASP A 270 15.04 1.23 3.21
C ASP A 270 14.05 0.08 3.42
N ASN A 271 14.38 -1.11 2.94
CA ASN A 271 13.65 -2.36 3.13
C ASN A 271 14.49 -3.52 2.60
N GLY A 272 14.06 -4.74 2.89
CA GLY A 272 14.78 -5.95 2.47
C GLY A 272 14.83 -6.17 0.95
N PRO A 273 15.46 -7.29 0.52
CA PRO A 273 15.73 -7.56 -0.89
C PRO A 273 14.40 -7.74 -1.65
N ALA A 274 14.36 -7.43 -2.94
CA ALA A 274 13.12 -7.52 -3.71
C ALA A 274 12.96 -8.85 -4.45
N LYS A 275 11.77 -9.46 -4.40
CA LYS A 275 11.40 -10.53 -5.35
C LYS A 275 11.12 -9.96 -6.74
N MET A 276 11.60 -10.67 -7.75
CA MET A 276 11.28 -10.42 -9.15
C MET A 276 9.97 -11.15 -9.46
N PRO A 277 8.87 -10.43 -9.76
CA PRO A 277 8.74 -9.78 -11.06
C PRO A 277 8.50 -8.27 -10.91
N VAL A 278 9.45 -7.48 -11.41
CA VAL A 278 9.25 -6.03 -11.58
C VAL A 278 8.74 -5.76 -13.00
N ARG A 279 7.91 -4.73 -13.19
CA ARG A 279 7.40 -4.27 -14.51
C ARG A 279 8.48 -4.40 -15.60
N LYS A 280 8.10 -4.92 -16.77
CA LYS A 280 8.98 -5.14 -17.95
C LYS A 280 10.13 -6.13 -17.71
N TRP A 281 9.92 -7.13 -16.85
CA TRP A 281 10.80 -8.31 -16.76
C TRP A 281 10.88 -9.01 -18.13
N PRO A 282 12.07 -9.30 -18.67
CA PRO A 282 12.18 -10.04 -19.93
C PRO A 282 11.53 -11.42 -19.79
N GLU A 283 10.67 -11.81 -20.72
CA GLU A 283 9.86 -13.04 -20.64
C GLU A 283 10.70 -14.31 -20.45
N GLN A 284 11.92 -14.33 -21.01
CA GLN A 284 12.86 -15.44 -20.91
C GLN A 284 13.61 -15.52 -19.57
N TRP A 285 13.43 -14.54 -18.68
CA TRP A 285 14.08 -14.53 -17.37
C TRP A 285 13.21 -15.28 -16.34
N PRO A 286 13.82 -16.02 -15.40
CA PRO A 286 13.08 -16.74 -14.36
C PRO A 286 12.24 -15.78 -13.52
N THR A 287 11.03 -16.20 -13.15
CA THR A 287 10.14 -15.45 -12.26
C THR A 287 10.28 -15.94 -10.81
N GLY A 288 9.99 -15.07 -9.85
CA GLY A 288 10.06 -15.37 -8.42
C GLY A 288 11.46 -15.34 -7.80
N GLY A 289 12.51 -15.09 -8.59
CA GLY A 289 13.88 -14.98 -8.10
C GLY A 289 14.06 -13.76 -7.19
N LEU A 290 14.90 -13.89 -6.16
CA LEU A 290 15.22 -12.79 -5.25
C LEU A 290 16.47 -12.06 -5.74
N ALA A 291 16.42 -10.72 -5.74
CA ALA A 291 17.58 -9.88 -5.99
C ALA A 291 18.17 -9.45 -4.64
N GLY A 292 19.28 -10.08 -4.26
CA GLY A 292 19.88 -9.98 -2.93
C GLY A 292 19.49 -11.12 -2.00
N SER A 293 19.86 -10.99 -0.73
CA SER A 293 19.75 -12.04 0.28
C SER A 293 19.22 -11.47 1.59
N PRO A 294 18.20 -12.09 2.22
CA PRO A 294 17.76 -11.75 3.57
C PRO A 294 18.64 -12.47 4.62
N GLY A 295 19.67 -13.21 4.18
CA GLY A 295 20.53 -14.00 5.05
C GLY A 295 19.73 -15.11 5.76
N PRO A 296 19.81 -15.23 7.09
CA PRO A 296 19.04 -16.23 7.85
C PRO A 296 17.55 -15.87 8.01
N LEU A 297 17.17 -14.63 7.67
CA LEU A 297 15.83 -14.11 7.87
C LEU A 297 14.86 -14.64 6.80
N ASN A 298 13.57 -14.61 7.11
CA ASN A 298 12.51 -15.01 6.18
C ASN A 298 11.80 -13.80 5.59
N GLY A 299 11.29 -13.95 4.37
CA GLY A 299 10.63 -12.88 3.64
C GLY A 299 11.56 -11.96 2.88
N HIS A 300 10.98 -10.89 2.35
CA HIS A 300 11.59 -9.95 1.40
C HIS A 300 10.76 -8.66 1.39
N LYS A 301 11.15 -7.68 0.58
CA LYS A 301 10.41 -6.41 0.37
C LYS A 301 8.90 -6.63 0.29
N ALA A 302 8.14 -5.69 0.85
CA ALA A 302 6.68 -5.70 0.93
C ALA A 302 6.08 -6.79 1.83
N GLN A 303 6.87 -7.42 2.70
CA GLN A 303 6.40 -8.36 3.72
C GLN A 303 6.79 -7.91 5.13
N PHE A 304 5.95 -8.20 6.13
CA PHE A 304 6.25 -7.92 7.54
C PHE A 304 7.06 -9.03 8.24
N LEU A 305 7.48 -10.05 7.49
CA LEU A 305 8.50 -11.01 7.91
C LEU A 305 9.86 -10.31 8.11
N GLU A 306 10.76 -10.91 8.88
CA GLU A 306 12.03 -10.29 9.31
C GLU A 306 12.83 -9.76 8.12
N GLY A 307 12.99 -10.55 7.05
CA GLY A 307 13.72 -10.18 5.85
C GLY A 307 13.06 -9.09 4.99
N GLY A 308 11.91 -8.53 5.40
CA GLY A 308 11.33 -7.34 4.77
C GLY A 308 11.41 -6.07 5.62
N ILE A 309 11.70 -6.18 6.93
CA ILE A 309 11.70 -5.06 7.88
C ILE A 309 12.96 -4.95 8.75
N ARG A 310 13.79 -5.99 8.80
CA ARG A 310 15.05 -6.04 9.56
C ARG A 310 16.20 -5.95 8.58
N GLU A 311 16.94 -4.85 8.67
CA GLU A 311 17.95 -4.46 7.69
C GLU A 311 19.33 -4.32 8.33
N PRO A 312 20.41 -4.33 7.54
CA PRO A 312 21.73 -4.00 8.05
C PRO A 312 21.68 -2.65 8.75
N PHE A 313 22.26 -2.53 9.94
CA PHE A 313 22.27 -1.28 10.68
C PHE A 313 23.64 -1.13 11.36
N LEU A 314 24.49 -0.30 10.75
CA LEU A 314 25.87 -0.11 11.16
C LEU A 314 26.08 1.33 11.58
N LEU A 315 26.79 1.56 12.68
CA LEU A 315 27.17 2.89 13.13
C LEU A 315 28.68 2.97 13.36
N ARG A 316 29.34 3.97 12.79
CA ARG A 316 30.76 4.26 13.01
C ARG A 316 30.89 5.69 13.53
N TRP A 317 31.51 5.84 14.69
CA TRP A 317 31.91 7.15 15.22
C TRP A 317 33.27 6.97 15.92
N PRO A 318 34.37 7.29 15.22
CA PRO A 318 35.71 7.14 15.76
C PRO A 318 35.85 7.81 17.13
N ASP A 319 36.63 7.18 18.01
CA ASP A 319 36.91 7.62 19.39
C ASP A 319 35.68 7.72 20.33
N LYS A 320 34.45 7.56 19.84
CA LYS A 320 33.22 7.50 20.63
C LYS A 320 32.71 6.08 20.81
N PHE A 321 32.62 5.32 19.71
CA PHE A 321 32.22 3.92 19.77
C PHE A 321 33.43 3.02 19.89
N LYS A 322 33.28 1.95 20.67
CA LYS A 322 34.29 0.89 20.74
C LYS A 322 34.26 0.09 19.42
N PRO A 323 35.35 0.06 18.64
CA PRO A 323 35.40 -0.66 17.38
C PRO A 323 35.08 -2.15 17.51
N GLY A 324 34.38 -2.71 16.51
CA GLY A 324 34.02 -4.12 16.43
C GLY A 324 32.99 -4.55 17.47
N SER A 325 32.19 -3.62 17.97
CA SER A 325 31.15 -3.93 18.95
C SER A 325 29.89 -4.44 18.28
N HIS A 326 29.14 -5.27 18.99
CA HIS A 326 27.83 -5.75 18.55
C HIS A 326 26.75 -5.26 19.50
N TYR A 327 25.63 -4.81 18.95
CA TYR A 327 24.46 -4.41 19.71
C TYR A 327 23.27 -5.30 19.32
N HIS A 328 22.69 -5.98 20.30
CA HIS A 328 21.72 -7.05 20.05
C HIS A 328 20.27 -6.68 20.38
N GLN A 329 20.04 -5.52 20.98
CA GLN A 329 18.68 -5.09 21.28
C GLN A 329 18.04 -4.42 20.04
N PRO A 330 16.71 -4.49 19.89
CA PRO A 330 16.03 -3.87 18.76
C PRO A 330 16.26 -2.36 18.70
N VAL A 331 16.69 -1.88 17.54
CA VAL A 331 16.77 -0.45 17.19
C VAL A 331 15.94 -0.18 15.94
N SER A 332 15.49 1.04 15.75
CA SER A 332 14.65 1.45 14.63
C SER A 332 15.24 2.64 13.87
N THR A 333 15.00 2.73 12.57
CA THR A 333 15.42 3.88 11.77
C THR A 333 14.76 5.20 12.22
N MET A 334 13.61 5.14 12.91
CA MET A 334 13.00 6.32 13.53
C MET A 334 13.82 6.87 14.71
N ASP A 335 14.71 6.07 15.29
CA ASP A 335 15.62 6.50 16.36
C ASP A 335 16.73 7.42 15.86
N LEU A 336 17.02 7.39 14.56
CA LEU A 336 18.09 8.20 13.97
C LEU A 336 17.83 9.69 14.14
N TYR A 337 16.57 10.12 14.08
CA TYR A 337 16.23 11.54 14.28
C TYR A 337 16.67 12.03 15.68
N PRO A 338 16.12 11.53 16.81
CA PRO A 338 16.52 11.99 18.13
C PRO A 338 18.00 11.70 18.44
N THR A 339 18.57 10.62 17.89
CA THR A 339 20.00 10.30 18.03
C THR A 339 20.89 11.36 17.36
N PHE A 340 20.54 11.81 16.15
CA PHE A 340 21.30 12.83 15.43
C PHE A 340 21.14 14.21 16.05
N CYS A 341 19.96 14.57 16.56
CA CYS A 341 19.78 15.77 17.37
C CYS A 341 20.70 15.73 18.61
N ALA A 342 20.73 14.60 19.33
CA ALA A 342 21.58 14.43 20.49
C ALA A 342 23.08 14.50 20.15
N ALA A 343 23.50 13.88 19.04
CA ALA A 343 24.88 13.98 18.54
C ALA A 343 25.25 15.44 18.21
N ALA A 344 24.31 16.21 17.64
CA ALA A 344 24.45 17.63 17.38
C ALA A 344 24.39 18.52 18.64
N GLY A 345 24.20 17.93 19.83
CA GLY A 345 24.13 18.66 21.10
C GLY A 345 22.82 19.44 21.30
N VAL A 346 21.76 19.12 20.55
CA VAL A 346 20.47 19.81 20.61
C VAL A 346 19.32 18.85 20.94
N PRO A 347 18.25 19.31 21.60
CA PRO A 347 17.03 18.51 21.73
C PRO A 347 16.30 18.43 20.38
N VAL A 348 15.39 17.46 20.26
CA VAL A 348 14.38 17.44 19.20
C VAL A 348 13.59 18.77 19.25
N PRO A 349 13.33 19.44 18.11
CA PRO A 349 12.63 20.73 18.12
C PRO A 349 11.26 20.67 18.78
N ALA A 350 10.95 21.66 19.62
CA ALA A 350 9.67 21.75 20.31
C ALA A 350 8.48 21.66 19.34
N GLY A 351 7.47 20.87 19.69
CA GLY A 351 6.29 20.62 18.85
C GLY A 351 6.46 19.49 17.82
N THR A 352 7.66 18.94 17.66
CA THR A 352 7.91 17.78 16.79
C THR A 352 7.65 16.49 17.57
N GLN A 353 6.69 15.69 17.11
CA GLN A 353 6.36 14.43 17.78
C GLN A 353 7.16 13.27 17.20
N VAL A 354 8.11 12.75 17.97
CA VAL A 354 8.91 11.57 17.61
C VAL A 354 8.46 10.35 18.42
N ASP A 355 8.48 9.16 17.79
CA ASP A 355 8.33 7.85 18.45
C ASP A 355 9.69 7.19 18.70
N GLY A 356 10.73 7.60 17.97
CA GLY A 356 12.09 7.13 18.16
C GLY A 356 12.71 7.62 19.46
N VAL A 357 13.77 6.94 19.88
CA VAL A 357 14.55 7.28 21.09
C VAL A 357 16.00 7.59 20.75
N ASN A 358 16.68 8.38 21.59
CA ASN A 358 18.11 8.61 21.44
C ASN A 358 18.88 7.33 21.78
N LEU A 359 19.59 6.77 20.80
CA LEU A 359 20.36 5.53 20.97
C LEU A 359 21.72 5.74 21.65
N LEU A 360 22.26 6.96 21.71
CA LEU A 360 23.63 7.17 22.22
C LEU A 360 23.87 6.60 23.63
N PRO A 361 22.97 6.81 24.63
CA PRO A 361 23.18 6.23 25.96
C PRO A 361 23.26 4.70 25.95
N PHE A 362 22.50 4.04 25.06
CA PHE A 362 22.50 2.58 24.93
C PHE A 362 23.75 2.08 24.21
N LEU A 363 24.12 2.73 23.11
CA LEU A 363 25.28 2.36 22.28
C LEU A 363 26.63 2.63 23.00
N LEU A 364 26.67 3.64 23.88
CA LEU A 364 27.82 3.95 24.73
C LEU A 364 27.87 3.09 26.01
N GLY A 365 26.84 2.26 26.26
CA GLY A 365 26.76 1.41 27.44
C GLY A 365 26.44 2.15 28.75
N GLU A 366 25.96 3.40 28.65
CA GLU A 366 25.52 4.22 29.78
C GLU A 366 24.13 3.78 30.29
N GLN A 367 23.30 3.26 29.38
CA GLN A 367 21.99 2.70 29.68
C GLN A 367 21.90 1.23 29.26
N THR A 368 21.39 0.40 30.17
CA THR A 368 21.18 -1.03 29.93
C THR A 368 19.71 -1.32 29.61
N GLY A 369 19.47 -2.39 28.83
CA GLY A 369 18.13 -2.82 28.42
C GLY A 369 17.77 -2.38 27.00
N PRO A 370 16.58 -2.75 26.50
CA PRO A 370 16.19 -2.39 25.14
C PRO A 370 15.80 -0.89 25.04
N PRO A 371 16.13 -0.21 23.94
CA PRO A 371 15.64 1.15 23.66
C PRO A 371 14.12 1.18 23.48
N HIS A 372 13.56 0.09 22.96
CA HIS A 372 12.13 -0.10 22.73
C HIS A 372 11.61 -1.31 23.48
N GLU A 373 10.55 -1.14 24.28
CA GLU A 373 9.83 -2.29 24.83
C GLU A 373 9.14 -3.09 23.70
N ILE A 374 8.62 -2.38 22.70
CA ILE A 374 7.79 -2.93 21.64
C ILE A 374 7.91 -2.11 20.35
N LEU A 375 7.91 -2.79 19.21
CA LEU A 375 7.90 -2.19 17.88
C LEU A 375 6.67 -2.68 17.09
N PHE A 376 6.15 -1.83 16.21
CA PHE A 376 4.93 -2.09 15.45
C PHE A 376 5.09 -1.80 13.96
N TRP A 377 4.37 -2.56 13.13
CA TRP A 377 4.28 -2.34 11.70
C TRP A 377 2.84 -2.53 11.24
N LYS A 378 2.40 -1.73 10.28
CA LYS A 378 1.02 -1.81 9.76
C LYS A 378 0.91 -1.34 8.32
N ASN A 379 0.09 -2.08 7.57
CA ASN A 379 -0.58 -1.64 6.36
C ASN A 379 -2.03 -2.15 6.37
N SER A 380 -2.99 -1.26 6.56
CA SER A 380 -4.40 -1.63 6.70
C SER A 380 -4.57 -2.70 7.79
N SER A 381 -5.21 -3.83 7.53
CA SER A 381 -5.43 -4.91 8.51
C SER A 381 -4.26 -5.89 8.70
N ILE A 382 -3.14 -5.70 8.01
CA ILE A 382 -1.94 -6.56 8.14
C ILE A 382 -0.80 -5.80 8.79
N GLY A 383 0.15 -6.52 9.38
CA GLY A 383 1.25 -5.90 10.11
C GLY A 383 2.11 -6.89 10.86
N ALA A 384 2.92 -6.36 11.76
CA ALA A 384 3.65 -7.13 12.75
C ALA A 384 3.77 -6.35 14.05
N VAL A 385 4.07 -7.07 15.13
CA VAL A 385 4.45 -6.49 16.41
C VAL A 385 5.57 -7.33 17.03
N ARG A 386 6.61 -6.67 17.54
CA ARG A 386 7.74 -7.32 18.22
C ARG A 386 7.87 -6.79 19.64
N GLN A 387 7.84 -7.68 20.63
CA GLN A 387 8.10 -7.37 22.04
C GLN A 387 9.21 -8.29 22.57
N GLY A 388 10.42 -7.74 22.77
CA GLY A 388 11.61 -8.54 23.04
C GLY A 388 11.86 -9.55 21.91
N ASP A 389 12.04 -10.82 22.24
CA ASP A 389 12.27 -11.88 21.25
C ASP A 389 11.00 -12.37 20.56
N TRP A 390 9.82 -11.96 21.02
CA TRP A 390 8.56 -12.45 20.49
C TRP A 390 8.03 -11.54 19.41
N LYS A 391 7.76 -12.13 18.24
CA LYS A 391 7.19 -11.42 17.10
C LYS A 391 5.88 -12.09 16.69
N LEU A 392 4.85 -11.27 16.55
CA LEU A 392 3.57 -11.68 15.99
C LEU A 392 3.44 -11.07 14.59
N LEU A 393 3.16 -11.91 13.60
CA LEU A 393 2.79 -11.53 12.25
C LEU A 393 1.25 -11.54 12.12
N ILE A 394 0.68 -10.47 11.56
CA ILE A 394 -0.75 -10.32 11.30
C ILE A 394 -0.99 -10.36 9.78
N ASN A 395 -1.69 -11.40 9.33
CA ASN A 395 -1.99 -11.69 7.94
C ASN A 395 -3.47 -11.46 7.61
N LYS A 396 -3.78 -11.40 6.31
CA LYS A 396 -5.15 -11.35 5.76
C LYS A 396 -5.75 -12.73 5.47
N SER A 397 -4.92 -13.77 5.52
CA SER A 397 -5.29 -15.13 5.16
C SER A 397 -4.74 -16.09 6.20
N GLN A 398 -5.35 -17.26 6.30
CA GLN A 398 -4.95 -18.27 7.28
C GLN A 398 -3.51 -18.76 7.03
N PRO A 399 -2.71 -18.95 8.10
CA PRO A 399 -2.99 -18.54 9.48
C PRO A 399 -2.96 -17.00 9.64
N MET A 400 -4.05 -16.44 10.21
CA MET A 400 -4.22 -14.99 10.38
C MET A 400 -3.19 -14.38 11.33
N LEU A 401 -2.85 -15.12 12.39
CA LEU A 401 -1.88 -14.74 13.39
C LEU A 401 -0.82 -15.83 13.44
N GLN A 402 0.45 -15.44 13.33
CA GLN A 402 1.57 -16.35 13.48
C GLN A 402 2.55 -15.77 14.50
N LEU A 403 2.96 -16.57 15.47
CA LEU A 403 3.82 -16.13 16.56
C LEU A 403 5.17 -16.85 16.47
N PHE A 404 6.25 -16.08 16.50
CA PHE A 404 7.62 -16.58 16.43
C PHE A 404 8.43 -16.10 17.64
N ASN A 405 9.33 -16.96 18.11
CA ASN A 405 10.39 -16.58 19.06
C ASN A 405 11.71 -16.41 18.30
N LEU A 406 12.10 -15.17 18.05
CA LEU A 406 13.25 -14.82 17.23
C LEU A 406 14.60 -15.18 17.87
N ALA A 407 14.64 -15.43 19.19
CA ALA A 407 15.87 -15.90 19.84
C ALA A 407 16.30 -17.28 19.34
N ASP A 408 15.34 -18.14 19.02
CA ASP A 408 15.55 -19.52 18.60
C ASP A 408 15.19 -19.76 17.11
N ASP A 409 14.38 -18.87 16.52
CA ASP A 409 13.86 -19.00 15.16
C ASP A 409 13.86 -17.67 14.40
N LEU A 410 15.06 -17.18 14.07
CA LEU A 410 15.25 -15.99 13.21
C LEU A 410 14.60 -16.11 11.83
N GLY A 411 14.38 -17.34 11.36
CA GLY A 411 13.79 -17.62 10.07
C GLY A 411 12.27 -17.72 10.08
N GLU A 412 11.60 -17.47 11.22
CA GLU A 412 10.14 -17.48 11.34
C GLU A 412 9.52 -18.75 10.70
N LYS A 413 10.10 -19.92 11.00
CA LYS A 413 9.72 -21.21 10.42
C LYS A 413 8.75 -21.99 11.29
N HIS A 414 8.76 -21.74 12.60
CA HIS A 414 7.97 -22.47 13.57
C HIS A 414 6.92 -21.55 14.20
N ASP A 415 5.71 -21.61 13.66
CA ASP A 415 4.56 -20.88 14.19
C ASP A 415 4.10 -21.47 15.53
N MET A 416 4.30 -20.69 16.60
CA MET A 416 3.95 -21.02 17.98
C MET A 416 2.59 -20.44 18.41
N ALA A 417 1.80 -19.87 17.49
CA ALA A 417 0.57 -19.17 17.86
C ALA A 417 -0.42 -20.06 18.64
N GLY A 418 -0.54 -21.33 18.22
CA GLY A 418 -1.38 -22.33 18.91
C GLY A 418 -0.76 -22.89 20.19
N GLU A 419 0.57 -22.83 20.34
CA GLU A 419 1.29 -23.28 21.54
C GLU A 419 1.35 -22.22 22.64
N GLN A 420 1.27 -20.94 22.26
CA GLN A 420 1.36 -19.78 23.15
C GLN A 420 0.15 -18.82 22.99
N PRO A 421 -1.10 -19.31 23.10
CA PRO A 421 -2.30 -18.53 22.75
C PRO A 421 -2.46 -17.25 23.57
N GLU A 422 -2.12 -17.26 24.86
CA GLU A 422 -2.18 -16.06 25.71
C GLU A 422 -1.19 -14.97 25.26
N ARG A 423 -0.02 -15.37 24.77
CA ARG A 423 0.99 -14.43 24.27
C ARG A 423 0.59 -13.88 22.91
N THR A 424 0.10 -14.74 22.02
CA THR A 424 -0.46 -14.37 20.72
C THR A 424 -1.53 -13.30 20.88
N GLU A 425 -2.53 -13.56 21.74
CA GLU A 425 -3.62 -12.63 22.00
C GLU A 425 -3.13 -11.32 22.61
N ARG A 426 -2.22 -11.39 23.60
CA ARG A 426 -1.67 -10.18 24.23
C ARG A 426 -0.92 -9.29 23.25
N LEU A 427 -0.10 -9.86 22.37
CA LEU A 427 0.61 -9.09 21.36
C LEU A 427 -0.33 -8.53 20.30
N HIS A 428 -1.33 -9.32 19.89
CA HIS A 428 -2.36 -8.87 18.95
C HIS A 428 -3.13 -7.67 19.52
N GLN A 429 -3.55 -7.74 20.79
CA GLN A 429 -4.23 -6.64 21.46
C GLN A 429 -3.36 -5.38 21.54
N LYS A 430 -2.07 -5.51 21.87
CA LYS A 430 -1.14 -4.36 21.85
C LYS A 430 -1.04 -3.73 20.46
N TRP A 431 -1.02 -4.53 19.39
CA TRP A 431 -1.03 -4.04 18.01
C TRP A 431 -2.35 -3.33 17.66
N LEU A 432 -3.49 -3.87 18.08
CA LEU A 432 -4.81 -3.25 17.88
C LEU A 432 -4.91 -1.91 18.61
N ASP A 433 -4.46 -1.84 19.87
CA ASP A 433 -4.50 -0.62 20.69
C ASP A 433 -3.63 0.49 20.08
N TRP A 434 -2.41 0.16 19.67
CA TRP A 434 -1.54 1.08 18.93
C TRP A 434 -2.17 1.49 17.60
N SER A 435 -2.72 0.54 16.85
CA SER A 435 -3.35 0.79 15.55
C SER A 435 -4.55 1.73 15.65
N LYS A 436 -5.32 1.67 16.73
CA LYS A 436 -6.53 2.48 16.92
C LYS A 436 -6.20 3.97 17.14
N ALA A 437 -5.02 4.27 17.65
CA ALA A 437 -4.56 5.64 17.88
C ALA A 437 -4.03 6.34 16.61
N LEU A 438 -3.85 5.59 15.52
CA LEU A 438 -3.32 6.11 14.26
C LEU A 438 -4.44 6.71 13.38
N PRO A 439 -4.13 7.75 12.58
CA PRO A 439 -5.09 8.24 11.59
C PRO A 439 -5.37 7.20 10.50
N PRO A 440 -6.48 7.37 9.75
CA PRO A 440 -6.74 6.58 8.57
C PRO A 440 -5.61 6.69 7.53
N ARG A 441 -5.54 5.70 6.64
CA ARG A 441 -4.54 5.66 5.56
C ARG A 441 -4.77 6.84 4.59
N ALA A 442 -3.73 7.57 4.20
CA ALA A 442 -3.86 8.84 3.46
C ALA A 442 -4.58 8.68 2.11
N SER A 443 -4.33 7.57 1.39
CA SER A 443 -5.05 7.24 0.16
C SER A 443 -6.56 7.01 0.35
N THR A 444 -7.02 6.83 1.59
CA THR A 444 -8.44 6.71 1.96
C THR A 444 -9.06 8.05 2.36
N VAL A 445 -8.26 9.02 2.83
CA VAL A 445 -8.73 10.35 3.28
C VAL A 445 -8.82 11.34 2.11
N ALA A 446 -7.87 11.35 1.18
CA ALA A 446 -7.87 12.35 0.11
C ALA A 446 -8.88 12.08 -1.03
N GLN A 447 -9.64 10.99 -0.96
CA GLN A 447 -10.88 10.84 -1.74
C GLN A 447 -12.06 11.60 -1.12
N ALA A 448 -11.91 12.15 0.10
CA ALA A 448 -12.93 12.90 0.83
C ALA A 448 -12.77 14.44 0.78
N ASP A 449 -11.57 14.97 0.52
CA ASP A 449 -11.23 16.39 0.76
C ASP A 449 -10.91 17.25 -0.49
N ALA A 450 -11.46 16.94 -1.67
CA ALA A 450 -11.45 17.92 -2.77
C ALA A 450 -12.36 19.12 -2.39
N PRO A 451 -11.88 20.38 -2.37
CA PRO A 451 -12.67 21.48 -1.85
C PRO A 451 -13.87 21.80 -2.75
N LEU A 452 -15.07 21.71 -2.19
CA LEU A 452 -16.27 22.34 -2.71
C LEU A 452 -16.21 23.83 -2.34
N GLU A 453 -16.01 24.71 -3.32
CA GLU A 453 -16.18 26.14 -3.11
C GLU A 453 -17.65 26.47 -2.83
N GLY A 454 -17.87 27.11 -1.69
CA GLY A 454 -18.96 28.04 -1.44
C GLY A 454 -20.34 27.43 -1.17
N THR A 455 -20.71 27.34 0.10
CA THR A 455 -21.97 27.94 0.62
C THR A 455 -22.02 27.84 2.15
N GLN A 456 -22.47 28.93 2.79
CA GLN A 456 -22.61 29.06 4.24
C GLN A 456 -23.68 28.10 4.83
N PRO A 457 -23.58 27.77 6.12
CA PRO A 457 -24.46 26.77 6.73
C PRO A 457 -25.86 27.35 6.99
N ALA A 458 -26.88 26.74 6.40
CA ALA A 458 -28.25 26.94 6.85
C ALA A 458 -28.53 26.02 8.04
N ASN A 459 -28.87 26.63 9.17
CA ASN A 459 -29.64 25.98 10.24
C ASN A 459 -30.90 25.38 9.62
N GLU A 460 -31.19 24.10 9.90
CA GLU A 460 -32.53 23.69 10.33
C GLU A 460 -32.53 22.23 10.77
N SER A 461 -32.81 22.06 12.06
CA SER A 461 -33.38 20.86 12.64
C SER A 461 -34.68 20.50 11.90
N SER A 462 -34.75 19.33 11.27
CA SER A 462 -36.02 18.64 11.10
C SER A 462 -35.86 17.13 11.12
N VAL A 463 -36.70 16.55 11.96
CA VAL A 463 -36.95 15.12 12.17
C VAL A 463 -37.49 14.52 10.86
N LEU A 464 -36.95 13.39 10.42
CA LEU A 464 -37.61 12.54 9.42
C LEU A 464 -38.14 11.28 10.09
N GLU A 465 -39.46 11.29 10.26
CA GLU A 465 -40.30 10.16 10.62
C GLU A 465 -40.25 9.05 9.57
N LYS A 466 -40.45 7.82 10.05
CA LYS A 466 -40.82 6.66 9.23
C LYS A 466 -42.11 6.98 8.44
N SER A 467 -42.00 7.21 7.13
CA SER A 467 -43.17 7.19 6.25
C SER A 467 -42.96 6.26 5.04
N THR A 468 -43.72 5.16 5.04
CA THR A 468 -44.31 4.48 3.86
C THR A 468 -43.39 3.99 2.73
N VAL A 469 -42.93 2.74 2.89
CA VAL A 469 -42.60 1.85 1.76
C VAL A 469 -43.91 1.24 1.25
N ASP A 470 -44.55 1.89 0.27
CA ASP A 470 -45.60 1.26 -0.55
C ASP A 470 -45.67 1.90 -1.96
N GLN A 471 -44.50 2.10 -2.58
CA GLN A 471 -44.40 2.43 -4.00
C GLN A 471 -44.34 1.13 -4.83
N LYS A 472 -45.00 1.12 -5.99
CA LYS A 472 -44.99 0.01 -6.95
C LYS A 472 -43.54 -0.26 -7.41
N GLN A 473 -42.99 -1.40 -7.01
CA GLN A 473 -41.63 -1.81 -7.39
C GLN A 473 -41.61 -2.51 -8.76
N HIS A 474 -40.55 -2.28 -9.52
CA HIS A 474 -40.17 -3.07 -10.68
C HIS A 474 -39.70 -4.44 -10.21
N ARG A 475 -40.23 -5.51 -10.78
CA ARG A 475 -39.97 -6.89 -10.33
C ARG A 475 -39.50 -7.76 -11.47
N ILE A 476 -38.58 -8.65 -11.14
CA ILE A 476 -38.14 -9.78 -11.96
C ILE A 476 -38.62 -11.03 -11.20
N ALA A 477 -39.82 -11.49 -11.52
CA ALA A 477 -40.50 -12.57 -10.80
C ALA A 477 -40.45 -13.87 -11.62
N LEU A 478 -39.40 -14.65 -11.39
CA LEU A 478 -39.23 -15.95 -12.03
C LEU A 478 -39.88 -17.06 -11.19
N SER A 479 -40.36 -18.10 -11.85
CA SER A 479 -41.26 -19.11 -11.23
C SER A 479 -40.67 -20.51 -11.12
N ASP A 480 -39.46 -20.76 -11.64
CA ASP A 480 -38.74 -22.02 -11.45
C ASP A 480 -37.20 -21.89 -11.60
N PRO A 481 -36.40 -22.87 -11.09
CA PRO A 481 -34.93 -22.88 -11.15
C PRO A 481 -34.29 -22.85 -12.53
N GLY A 482 -35.01 -23.23 -13.59
CA GLY A 482 -34.53 -23.14 -14.98
C GLY A 482 -34.91 -21.82 -15.66
N ALA A 483 -35.86 -21.08 -15.09
CA ALA A 483 -36.34 -19.83 -15.64
C ALA A 483 -35.26 -18.75 -15.65
N LEU A 484 -34.33 -18.73 -14.68
CA LEU A 484 -33.28 -17.71 -14.62
C LEU A 484 -32.26 -17.84 -15.76
N ALA A 485 -31.74 -19.05 -16.02
CA ALA A 485 -30.83 -19.31 -17.13
C ALA A 485 -31.49 -19.03 -18.49
N ASN A 486 -32.75 -19.44 -18.66
CA ASN A 486 -33.50 -19.15 -19.88
C ASN A 486 -33.78 -17.66 -20.06
N TRP A 487 -34.08 -16.95 -18.97
CA TRP A 487 -34.34 -15.52 -19.03
C TRP A 487 -33.06 -14.74 -19.34
N LEU A 488 -31.93 -15.09 -18.72
CA LEU A 488 -30.60 -14.51 -18.97
C LEU A 488 -29.90 -15.03 -20.24
N ARG A 489 -30.60 -15.75 -21.11
CA ARG A 489 -30.03 -16.25 -22.35
C ARG A 489 -30.00 -15.14 -23.41
N TYR A 490 -28.87 -14.99 -24.08
CA TYR A 490 -28.83 -14.17 -25.29
C TYR A 490 -29.45 -14.92 -26.48
N ASP A 491 -30.52 -14.37 -27.03
CA ASP A 491 -31.25 -14.88 -28.21
C ASP A 491 -31.37 -13.85 -29.34
N GLY A 492 -30.71 -12.70 -29.20
CA GLY A 492 -30.79 -11.56 -30.12
C GLY A 492 -31.91 -10.55 -29.80
N GLU A 493 -32.79 -10.85 -28.83
CA GLU A 493 -33.87 -9.96 -28.36
C GLU A 493 -33.68 -9.58 -26.87
N TRP A 494 -32.43 -9.53 -26.41
CA TRP A 494 -32.13 -9.08 -25.05
C TRP A 494 -32.44 -7.59 -24.87
N ILE A 495 -32.97 -7.24 -23.69
CA ILE A 495 -33.27 -5.86 -23.31
C ILE A 495 -32.21 -5.42 -22.33
N PRO A 496 -31.51 -4.29 -22.58
CA PRO A 496 -30.53 -3.76 -21.66
C PRO A 496 -31.03 -3.67 -20.23
N MET A 497 -30.19 -4.07 -19.27
CA MET A 497 -30.54 -4.06 -17.85
C MET A 497 -29.46 -3.42 -16.99
N VAL A 498 -29.86 -3.07 -15.77
CA VAL A 498 -28.97 -2.58 -14.72
C VAL A 498 -28.67 -3.69 -13.72
N SER A 499 -27.41 -3.77 -13.29
CA SER A 499 -27.01 -4.43 -12.04
C SER A 499 -26.53 -3.36 -11.07
N ALA A 500 -27.26 -3.18 -9.96
CA ALA A 500 -26.90 -2.17 -8.97
C ALA A 500 -25.76 -2.70 -8.11
N HIS A 501 -24.60 -2.07 -8.23
CA HIS A 501 -23.44 -2.39 -7.40
C HIS A 501 -23.77 -2.07 -5.94
N ARG A 502 -23.58 -3.07 -5.07
CA ARG A 502 -23.90 -3.05 -3.63
C ARG A 502 -25.34 -2.64 -3.32
N GLY A 503 -26.25 -2.92 -4.25
CA GLY A 503 -27.66 -2.58 -4.16
C GLY A 503 -28.05 -1.15 -4.54
N GLY A 504 -27.10 -0.28 -4.92
CA GLY A 504 -27.40 1.08 -5.40
C GLY A 504 -27.47 2.15 -4.33
N ALA A 505 -26.40 2.27 -3.53
CA ALA A 505 -26.33 3.22 -2.43
C ALA A 505 -26.51 4.67 -2.89
N SER A 506 -27.25 5.46 -2.11
CA SER A 506 -27.49 6.89 -2.36
C SER A 506 -27.68 7.64 -1.05
N PRO A 507 -27.73 8.98 -1.01
CA PRO A 507 -28.03 9.70 0.23
C PRO A 507 -29.32 9.18 0.90
N GLY A 508 -29.28 8.90 2.20
CA GLY A 508 -30.34 8.26 2.99
C GLY A 508 -30.46 6.74 2.85
N PHE A 509 -29.79 6.11 1.88
CA PHE A 509 -29.88 4.68 1.56
C PHE A 509 -28.49 4.04 1.43
N PRO A 510 -28.01 3.31 2.46
CA PRO A 510 -26.65 2.78 2.53
C PRO A 510 -26.44 1.59 1.60
N GLU A 511 -25.19 1.28 1.30
CA GLU A 511 -24.83 0.06 0.55
C GLU A 511 -25.25 -1.21 1.31
N ASN A 512 -25.55 -2.28 0.57
CA ASN A 512 -25.86 -3.61 1.11
C ASN A 512 -27.01 -3.65 2.13
N ALA A 513 -28.02 -2.78 1.99
CA ALA A 513 -29.22 -2.77 2.82
C ALA A 513 -30.47 -3.17 2.03
N ILE A 514 -31.34 -3.96 2.65
CA ILE A 514 -32.61 -4.40 2.06
C ILE A 514 -33.50 -3.21 1.70
N GLU A 515 -33.48 -2.15 2.50
CA GLU A 515 -34.23 -0.93 2.24
C GLU A 515 -33.72 -0.19 0.99
N THR A 516 -32.40 -0.19 0.78
CA THR A 516 -31.77 0.34 -0.44
C THR A 516 -32.16 -0.47 -1.66
N PHE A 517 -32.20 -1.81 -1.54
CA PHE A 517 -32.67 -2.68 -2.60
C PHE A 517 -34.10 -2.33 -3.01
N GLY A 518 -34.98 -2.11 -2.03
CA GLY A 518 -36.36 -1.70 -2.26
C GLY A 518 -36.49 -0.33 -2.95
N LYS A 519 -35.61 0.63 -2.61
CA LYS A 519 -35.53 1.94 -3.27
C LYS A 519 -35.09 1.81 -4.72
N THR A 520 -34.06 1.00 -4.99
CA THR A 520 -33.55 0.75 -6.34
C THR A 520 -34.63 0.12 -7.22
N LEU A 521 -35.36 -0.88 -6.72
CA LEU A 521 -36.49 -1.46 -7.46
C LEU A 521 -37.67 -0.48 -7.62
N GLY A 522 -37.79 0.52 -6.76
CA GLY A 522 -38.78 1.60 -6.91
C GLY A 522 -38.53 2.48 -8.14
N CYS A 523 -37.28 2.59 -8.59
CA CYS A 523 -36.91 3.46 -9.72
C CYS A 523 -36.64 2.70 -11.04
N THR A 524 -36.15 1.45 -11.01
CA THR A 524 -35.84 0.69 -12.22
C THR A 524 -35.87 -0.84 -12.00
N TYR A 525 -35.93 -1.61 -13.09
CA TYR A 525 -35.63 -3.05 -13.04
C TYR A 525 -34.12 -3.21 -12.84
N SER A 526 -33.70 -3.93 -11.80
CA SER A 526 -32.28 -4.08 -11.48
C SER A 526 -31.99 -5.43 -10.85
N MET A 527 -30.93 -6.10 -11.29
CA MET A 527 -30.20 -7.10 -10.49
C MET A 527 -29.46 -6.37 -9.37
N LEU A 528 -29.14 -7.05 -8.27
CA LEU A 528 -28.50 -6.42 -7.11
C LEU A 528 -27.25 -7.20 -6.73
N GLU A 529 -26.09 -6.61 -6.97
CA GLU A 529 -24.84 -7.14 -6.45
C GLU A 529 -24.74 -6.86 -4.95
N VAL A 530 -24.31 -7.86 -4.19
CA VAL A 530 -24.22 -7.82 -2.75
C VAL A 530 -22.98 -8.56 -2.25
N ASP A 531 -22.45 -8.08 -1.12
CA ASP A 531 -21.16 -8.51 -0.59
C ASP A 531 -21.30 -9.40 0.66
N PRO A 532 -21.27 -10.73 0.53
CA PRO A 532 -21.41 -11.62 1.69
C PRO A 532 -20.11 -11.66 2.53
N ARG A 533 -20.25 -11.50 3.86
CA ARG A 533 -19.17 -11.52 4.85
C ARG A 533 -19.45 -12.48 6.00
N LEU A 534 -18.41 -13.10 6.56
CA LEU A 534 -18.55 -13.91 7.78
C LEU A 534 -18.50 -13.05 9.06
N SER A 535 -19.50 -13.23 9.92
CA SER A 535 -19.45 -12.80 11.32
C SER A 535 -18.58 -13.75 12.17
N LYS A 536 -18.27 -13.33 13.39
CA LYS A 536 -17.50 -14.11 14.37
C LYS A 536 -18.09 -15.49 14.66
N ASP A 537 -19.42 -15.56 14.75
CA ASP A 537 -20.17 -16.78 15.03
C ASP A 537 -20.52 -17.58 13.75
N GLY A 538 -19.89 -17.25 12.62
CA GLY A 538 -20.00 -17.98 11.36
C GLY A 538 -21.31 -17.73 10.62
N LYS A 539 -22.06 -16.67 10.96
CA LYS A 539 -23.23 -16.23 10.21
C LYS A 539 -22.77 -15.40 9.01
N ILE A 540 -23.46 -15.56 7.89
CA ILE A 540 -23.17 -14.77 6.70
C ILE A 540 -24.03 -13.52 6.75
N VAL A 541 -23.39 -12.36 6.82
CA VAL A 541 -24.02 -11.04 6.70
C VAL A 541 -23.72 -10.43 5.34
N ILE A 542 -24.44 -9.39 4.95
CA ILE A 542 -24.10 -8.63 3.75
C ILE A 542 -23.52 -7.29 4.16
N HIS A 543 -22.25 -7.07 3.82
CA HIS A 543 -21.50 -5.86 4.11
C HIS A 543 -20.28 -5.77 3.19
N HIS A 544 -20.09 -4.63 2.51
CA HIS A 544 -19.03 -4.53 1.49
C HIS A 544 -17.63 -4.64 2.07
N ASP A 545 -17.32 -3.77 3.04
CA ASP A 545 -16.00 -3.67 3.62
C ASP A 545 -15.76 -4.85 4.57
N ALA A 546 -14.51 -5.28 4.72
CA ALA A 546 -14.18 -6.18 5.83
C ALA A 546 -14.32 -5.48 7.18
N SER A 547 -14.22 -4.14 7.19
CA SER A 547 -14.36 -3.28 8.36
C SER A 547 -15.74 -2.62 8.45
N LEU A 548 -16.18 -2.38 9.68
CA LEU A 548 -17.40 -1.66 10.02
C LEU A 548 -17.23 -0.12 9.97
N ASP A 549 -15.99 0.39 9.93
CA ASP A 549 -15.68 1.80 10.23
C ASP A 549 -16.34 2.81 9.27
N ARG A 550 -16.29 2.52 7.96
CA ARG A 550 -16.73 3.46 6.91
C ARG A 550 -18.26 3.55 6.86
N THR A 551 -18.92 2.40 6.76
CA THR A 551 -20.35 2.32 6.41
C THR A 551 -21.25 1.90 7.55
N THR A 552 -20.74 1.86 8.79
CA THR A 552 -21.57 1.61 9.97
C THR A 552 -21.17 2.51 11.14
N THR A 553 -21.96 2.50 12.22
CA THR A 553 -21.61 3.12 13.52
C THR A 553 -20.63 2.28 14.35
N GLY A 554 -20.30 1.07 13.91
CA GLY A 554 -19.36 0.18 14.59
C GLY A 554 -17.91 0.45 14.18
N SER A 555 -17.01 -0.35 14.74
CA SER A 555 -15.60 -0.32 14.39
C SER A 555 -14.98 -1.72 14.47
N GLY A 556 -13.87 -1.93 13.77
CA GLY A 556 -13.23 -3.25 13.66
C GLY A 556 -13.81 -4.12 12.55
N LEU A 557 -13.35 -5.36 12.43
CA LEU A 557 -13.76 -6.23 11.33
C LEU A 557 -15.13 -6.83 11.56
N VAL A 558 -15.91 -7.05 10.50
CA VAL A 558 -17.20 -7.78 10.58
C VAL A 558 -17.00 -9.15 11.25
N SER A 559 -15.89 -9.82 10.98
CA SER A 559 -15.51 -11.12 11.54
C SER A 559 -15.20 -11.09 13.04
N ASP A 560 -15.03 -9.92 13.64
CA ASP A 560 -14.76 -9.76 15.07
C ASP A 560 -16.04 -9.64 15.91
N HIS A 561 -17.19 -9.49 15.26
CA HIS A 561 -18.48 -9.30 15.88
C HIS A 561 -19.41 -10.47 15.57
N THR A 562 -20.16 -10.92 16.57
CA THR A 562 -21.27 -11.85 16.39
C THR A 562 -22.41 -11.19 15.62
N LEU A 563 -23.32 -11.98 15.04
CA LEU A 563 -24.50 -11.43 14.38
C LEU A 563 -25.30 -10.48 15.30
N ASP A 564 -25.47 -10.84 16.57
CA ASP A 564 -26.22 -10.03 17.54
C ASP A 564 -25.57 -8.65 17.77
N GLU A 565 -24.24 -8.59 17.81
CA GLU A 565 -23.47 -7.35 17.94
C GLU A 565 -23.56 -6.51 16.65
N LEU A 566 -23.42 -7.15 15.49
CA LEU A 566 -23.57 -6.52 14.18
C LEU A 566 -24.96 -5.89 14.02
N ARG A 567 -26.01 -6.53 14.54
CA ARG A 567 -27.38 -6.00 14.55
C ARG A 567 -27.55 -4.76 15.41
N GLN A 568 -26.71 -4.52 16.40
CA GLN A 568 -26.82 -3.28 17.19
C GLN A 568 -26.34 -2.06 16.41
N LEU A 569 -25.56 -2.26 15.35
CA LEU A 569 -24.99 -1.18 14.56
C LEU A 569 -26.01 -0.56 13.60
N ARG A 570 -25.71 0.65 13.15
CA ARG A 570 -26.47 1.34 12.12
C ARG A 570 -25.61 1.60 10.90
N LEU A 571 -26.15 1.34 9.73
CA LEU A 571 -25.50 1.59 8.46
C LEU A 571 -25.44 3.11 8.19
N LYS A 572 -24.40 3.56 7.49
CA LYS A 572 -24.21 4.94 7.04
C LYS A 572 -24.39 5.04 5.53
N ASP A 573 -25.06 6.09 5.07
CA ASP A 573 -25.27 6.35 3.64
C ASP A 573 -23.99 6.80 2.92
N THR A 574 -24.08 7.09 1.62
CA THR A 574 -22.94 7.54 0.79
C THR A 574 -22.34 8.89 1.20
N LYS A 575 -22.99 9.63 2.11
CA LYS A 575 -22.51 10.88 2.70
C LYS A 575 -22.01 10.70 4.14
N GLY A 576 -22.00 9.46 4.65
CA GLY A 576 -21.59 9.14 6.02
C GLY A 576 -22.68 9.40 7.06
N ASN A 577 -23.90 9.77 6.65
CA ASN A 577 -25.00 9.99 7.59
C ASN A 577 -25.46 8.65 8.17
N VAL A 578 -25.62 8.59 9.48
CA VAL A 578 -26.15 7.40 10.16
C VAL A 578 -27.63 7.22 9.81
N THR A 579 -27.98 6.04 9.33
CA THR A 579 -29.36 5.67 8.97
C THR A 579 -30.02 4.84 10.08
N LEU A 580 -31.30 4.51 9.91
CA LEU A 580 -32.00 3.59 10.83
C LEU A 580 -31.78 2.11 10.49
N PHE A 581 -31.08 1.81 9.38
CA PHE A 581 -30.96 0.46 8.85
C PHE A 581 -29.83 -0.32 9.50
N GLN A 582 -30.01 -1.63 9.57
CA GLN A 582 -29.08 -2.57 10.19
C GLN A 582 -28.39 -3.41 9.11
N ILE A 583 -27.28 -4.04 9.47
CA ILE A 583 -26.60 -5.01 8.61
C ILE A 583 -27.53 -6.24 8.45
N PRO A 584 -27.95 -6.60 7.22
CA PRO A 584 -28.77 -7.79 7.00
C PRO A 584 -27.92 -9.06 6.96
N THR A 585 -28.57 -10.20 7.20
CA THR A 585 -27.99 -11.52 6.90
C THR A 585 -28.15 -11.85 5.41
N LEU A 586 -27.30 -12.74 4.90
CA LEU A 586 -27.47 -13.26 3.55
C LEU A 586 -28.81 -13.99 3.40
N ASP A 587 -29.19 -14.82 4.37
CA ASP A 587 -30.46 -15.56 4.35
C ASP A 587 -31.68 -14.62 4.24
N GLU A 588 -31.69 -13.51 4.99
CA GLU A 588 -32.75 -12.50 4.88
C GLU A 588 -32.80 -11.83 3.51
N ALA A 589 -31.64 -11.54 2.91
CA ALA A 589 -31.60 -10.93 1.60
C ALA A 589 -32.06 -11.91 0.52
N ILE A 590 -31.63 -13.18 0.59
CA ILE A 590 -32.08 -14.25 -0.32
C ILE A 590 -33.60 -14.36 -0.26
N GLU A 591 -34.17 -14.52 0.94
CA GLU A 591 -35.63 -14.61 1.09
C GLU A 591 -36.34 -13.32 0.70
N TRP A 592 -35.73 -12.17 0.94
CA TRP A 592 -36.29 -10.90 0.48
C TRP A 592 -36.31 -10.81 -1.06
N ALA A 593 -35.28 -11.28 -1.76
CA ALA A 593 -35.18 -11.16 -3.21
C ALA A 593 -36.17 -12.08 -3.96
N ARG A 594 -36.60 -13.19 -3.34
CA ARG A 594 -37.57 -14.14 -3.92
C ARG A 594 -38.80 -13.43 -4.48
N GLY A 595 -39.05 -13.64 -5.77
CA GLY A 595 -40.18 -13.03 -6.50
C GLY A 595 -40.12 -11.50 -6.61
N LYS A 596 -38.95 -10.90 -6.39
CA LYS A 596 -38.70 -9.45 -6.55
C LYS A 596 -37.58 -9.18 -7.54
N THR A 597 -36.42 -9.80 -7.35
CA THR A 597 -35.25 -9.57 -8.20
C THR A 597 -34.22 -10.70 -8.05
N ILE A 598 -33.08 -10.57 -8.73
CA ILE A 598 -31.94 -11.46 -8.70
C ILE A 598 -30.83 -10.83 -7.84
N LEU A 599 -30.33 -11.57 -6.84
CA LEU A 599 -29.11 -11.21 -6.13
C LEU A 599 -27.88 -11.78 -6.83
N VAL A 600 -26.82 -10.98 -6.91
CA VAL A 600 -25.52 -11.39 -7.43
C VAL A 600 -24.54 -11.41 -6.26
N LEU A 601 -24.12 -12.60 -5.81
CA LEU A 601 -23.26 -12.72 -4.63
C LEU A 601 -21.79 -12.58 -5.03
N ASP A 602 -21.16 -11.50 -4.59
CA ASP A 602 -19.74 -11.28 -4.81
C ASP A 602 -18.86 -12.27 -4.01
N GLN A 603 -17.60 -12.38 -4.43
CA GLN A 603 -16.57 -13.16 -3.79
C GLN A 603 -15.78 -12.27 -2.82
N LYS A 604 -16.11 -12.38 -1.53
CA LYS A 604 -15.33 -11.77 -0.43
C LYS A 604 -14.63 -12.85 0.42
N ASP A 605 -14.90 -12.89 1.73
CA ASP A 605 -14.30 -13.84 2.67
C ASP A 605 -15.17 -15.08 2.94
N VAL A 606 -16.40 -15.12 2.40
CA VAL A 606 -17.25 -16.33 2.43
C VAL A 606 -16.78 -17.29 1.34
N PRO A 607 -16.35 -18.53 1.69
CA PRO A 607 -15.91 -19.53 0.73
C PRO A 607 -16.96 -19.83 -0.35
N LEU A 608 -16.51 -20.17 -1.56
CA LEU A 608 -17.40 -20.49 -2.68
C LEU A 608 -18.36 -21.63 -2.31
N GLU A 609 -17.85 -22.66 -1.64
CA GLU A 609 -18.62 -23.79 -1.15
C GLU A 609 -19.77 -23.35 -0.23
N SER A 610 -19.50 -22.38 0.67
CA SER A 610 -20.50 -21.86 1.61
C SER A 610 -21.57 -21.03 0.90
N ARG A 611 -21.18 -20.22 -0.11
CA ARG A 611 -22.15 -19.48 -0.94
C ARG A 611 -23.04 -20.42 -1.76
N VAL A 612 -22.45 -21.43 -2.39
CA VAL A 612 -23.18 -22.48 -3.12
C VAL A 612 -24.13 -23.23 -2.19
N GLN A 613 -23.66 -23.62 -0.99
CA GLN A 613 -24.49 -24.33 -0.03
C GLN A 613 -25.66 -23.48 0.47
N SER A 614 -25.43 -22.18 0.77
CA SER A 614 -26.50 -21.25 1.15
C SER A 614 -27.58 -21.13 0.07
N MET A 615 -27.19 -21.07 -1.22
CA MET A 615 -28.16 -21.09 -2.32
C MET A 615 -28.96 -22.40 -2.40
N ILE A 616 -28.29 -23.54 -2.26
CA ILE A 616 -28.95 -24.86 -2.29
C ILE A 616 -29.92 -25.01 -1.13
N ASP A 617 -29.53 -24.60 0.07
CA ASP A 617 -30.34 -24.71 1.29
C ASP A 617 -31.64 -23.88 1.20
N HIS A 618 -31.59 -22.74 0.50
CA HIS A 618 -32.75 -21.87 0.27
C HIS A 618 -33.53 -22.19 -1.02
N GLY A 619 -33.06 -23.12 -1.86
CA GLY A 619 -33.62 -23.34 -3.19
C GLY A 619 -33.68 -22.05 -4.01
N ALA A 620 -32.57 -21.31 -4.03
CA ALA A 620 -32.52 -19.92 -4.51
C ALA A 620 -32.04 -19.76 -5.96
N GLN A 621 -31.92 -20.86 -6.72
CA GLN A 621 -31.38 -20.89 -8.10
C GLN A 621 -32.15 -19.98 -9.07
N GLU A 622 -33.42 -19.68 -8.78
CA GLU A 622 -34.28 -18.81 -9.61
C GLU A 622 -34.07 -17.30 -9.37
N HIS A 623 -33.39 -16.90 -8.28
CA HIS A 623 -33.29 -15.49 -7.86
C HIS A 623 -31.94 -15.12 -7.20
N VAL A 624 -30.95 -16.00 -7.26
CA VAL A 624 -29.59 -15.75 -6.77
C VAL A 624 -28.58 -16.32 -7.78
N MET A 625 -27.49 -15.60 -8.01
CA MET A 625 -26.36 -16.05 -8.83
C MET A 625 -25.02 -15.73 -8.16
N LEU A 626 -23.94 -16.35 -8.63
CA LEU A 626 -22.61 -16.27 -8.01
C LEU A 626 -21.57 -15.62 -8.89
N ILE A 627 -20.84 -14.63 -8.38
CA ILE A 627 -19.56 -14.22 -8.97
C ILE A 627 -18.50 -15.28 -8.65
N ILE A 628 -17.79 -15.72 -9.69
CA ILE A 628 -16.73 -16.73 -9.62
C ILE A 628 -15.44 -16.24 -10.27
N SER A 629 -14.30 -16.73 -9.78
CA SER A 629 -12.99 -16.22 -10.18
C SER A 629 -12.35 -16.94 -11.38
N SER A 630 -12.84 -18.12 -11.75
CA SER A 630 -12.21 -18.93 -12.78
C SER A 630 -13.13 -19.96 -13.44
N ALA A 631 -12.73 -20.44 -14.62
CA ALA A 631 -13.36 -21.57 -15.31
C ALA A 631 -13.35 -22.88 -14.48
N ARG A 632 -12.39 -23.01 -13.54
CA ARG A 632 -12.37 -24.14 -12.60
C ARG A 632 -13.51 -24.03 -11.58
N ASP A 633 -13.74 -22.83 -11.07
CA ASP A 633 -14.83 -22.55 -10.13
C ASP A 633 -16.18 -22.74 -10.81
N ALA A 634 -16.31 -22.31 -12.07
CA ALA A 634 -17.49 -22.59 -12.88
C ALA A 634 -17.80 -24.09 -12.94
N ALA A 635 -16.78 -24.91 -13.26
CA ALA A 635 -16.94 -26.35 -13.32
C ALA A 635 -17.23 -26.96 -11.94
N PHE A 636 -16.73 -26.37 -10.86
CA PHE A 636 -17.04 -26.80 -9.49
C PHE A 636 -18.52 -26.53 -9.16
N VAL A 637 -19.00 -25.31 -9.36
CA VAL A 637 -20.39 -24.92 -9.10
C VAL A 637 -21.35 -25.75 -9.95
N HIS A 638 -21.09 -25.85 -11.26
CA HIS A 638 -21.95 -26.59 -12.18
C HIS A 638 -22.03 -28.09 -11.87
N ARG A 639 -20.93 -28.71 -11.39
CA ARG A 639 -20.97 -30.10 -10.91
C ARG A 639 -21.79 -30.27 -9.64
N ARG A 640 -21.81 -29.25 -8.78
CA ARG A 640 -22.53 -29.28 -7.50
C ARG A 640 -24.02 -29.07 -7.70
N ASP A 641 -24.38 -28.12 -8.56
CA ASP A 641 -25.74 -27.84 -9.00
C ASP A 641 -25.71 -27.14 -10.38
N PRO A 642 -26.17 -27.80 -11.46
CA PRO A 642 -26.16 -27.23 -12.79
C PRO A 642 -27.22 -26.14 -13.00
N GLY A 643 -28.15 -25.95 -12.06
CA GLY A 643 -29.16 -24.89 -12.10
C GLY A 643 -28.65 -23.52 -11.61
N ILE A 644 -27.45 -23.45 -11.04
CA ILE A 644 -26.89 -22.18 -10.55
C ILE A 644 -26.37 -21.34 -11.72
N MET A 645 -26.87 -20.11 -11.81
CA MET A 645 -26.31 -19.06 -12.66
C MET A 645 -25.07 -18.45 -12.03
N MET A 646 -24.13 -18.06 -12.87
CA MET A 646 -22.85 -17.53 -12.45
C MET A 646 -22.47 -16.30 -13.27
N GLU A 647 -21.58 -15.49 -12.73
CA GLU A 647 -20.92 -14.39 -13.41
C GLU A 647 -19.40 -14.62 -13.38
N MET A 648 -18.74 -14.44 -14.51
CA MET A 648 -17.29 -14.63 -14.60
C MET A 648 -16.64 -13.58 -15.50
N MET A 649 -15.49 -13.06 -15.08
CA MET A 649 -14.67 -12.14 -15.86
C MET A 649 -14.14 -12.80 -17.15
N VAL A 650 -14.52 -12.24 -18.31
CA VAL A 650 -14.05 -12.64 -19.64
C VAL A 650 -13.71 -11.40 -20.46
N THR A 651 -12.48 -10.92 -20.34
CA THR A 651 -11.99 -9.69 -20.99
C THR A 651 -11.08 -9.95 -22.19
N ASN A 652 -10.77 -11.21 -22.47
CA ASN A 652 -9.90 -11.60 -23.58
C ASN A 652 -10.17 -13.04 -24.05
N ARG A 653 -9.66 -13.36 -25.25
CA ARG A 653 -9.79 -14.67 -25.89
C ARG A 653 -9.27 -15.83 -25.04
N LYS A 654 -8.20 -15.64 -24.26
CA LYS A 654 -7.63 -16.70 -23.41
C LYS A 654 -8.62 -17.13 -22.33
N GLN A 655 -9.33 -16.18 -21.72
CA GLN A 655 -10.37 -16.47 -20.72
C GLN A 655 -11.59 -17.16 -21.36
N PHE A 656 -12.01 -16.69 -22.54
CA PHE A 656 -13.07 -17.35 -23.32
C PHE A 656 -12.71 -18.83 -23.61
N ASP A 657 -11.53 -19.07 -24.17
CA ASP A 657 -11.07 -20.43 -24.51
C ASP A 657 -10.87 -21.30 -23.26
N ALA A 658 -10.47 -20.70 -22.12
CA ALA A 658 -10.36 -21.41 -20.85
C ALA A 658 -11.73 -21.84 -20.31
N PHE A 659 -12.74 -20.98 -20.45
CA PHE A 659 -14.11 -21.32 -20.09
C PHE A 659 -14.71 -22.38 -21.01
N GLU A 660 -14.52 -22.28 -22.32
CA GLU A 660 -14.94 -23.33 -23.28
C GLU A 660 -14.40 -24.71 -22.89
N LYS A 661 -13.14 -24.78 -22.43
CA LYS A 661 -12.52 -26.03 -21.98
C LYS A 661 -13.08 -26.57 -20.67
N SER A 662 -13.80 -25.76 -19.88
CA SER A 662 -14.41 -26.21 -18.63
C SER A 662 -15.57 -27.20 -18.86
N GLY A 663 -16.19 -27.15 -20.05
CA GLY A 663 -17.38 -27.93 -20.39
C GLY A 663 -18.68 -27.42 -19.76
N VAL A 664 -18.64 -26.30 -19.02
CA VAL A 664 -19.84 -25.65 -18.49
C VAL A 664 -20.56 -24.93 -19.63
N PRO A 665 -21.90 -25.04 -19.74
CA PRO A 665 -22.65 -24.31 -20.75
C PRO A 665 -22.51 -22.79 -20.57
N TRP A 666 -22.32 -22.06 -21.67
CA TRP A 666 -22.31 -20.60 -21.64
C TRP A 666 -23.66 -20.00 -21.20
N GLU A 667 -24.75 -20.73 -21.40
CA GLU A 667 -26.09 -20.36 -20.92
C GLU A 667 -26.17 -20.28 -19.38
N ASN A 668 -25.18 -20.83 -18.66
CA ASN A 668 -25.07 -20.75 -17.20
C ASN A 668 -24.24 -19.56 -16.70
N ILE A 669 -23.71 -18.72 -17.60
CA ILE A 669 -22.76 -17.66 -17.28
C ILE A 669 -23.20 -16.32 -17.88
N ILE A 670 -23.06 -15.26 -17.11
CA ILE A 670 -22.91 -13.90 -17.61
C ILE A 670 -21.41 -13.58 -17.70
N ALA A 671 -20.95 -13.13 -18.86
CA ALA A 671 -19.57 -12.76 -19.08
C ALA A 671 -19.33 -11.30 -18.68
N PHE A 672 -18.60 -11.07 -17.59
CA PHE A 672 -18.20 -9.72 -17.20
C PHE A 672 -17.00 -9.27 -18.05
N VAL A 673 -17.21 -8.33 -18.97
CA VAL A 673 -16.23 -7.90 -19.98
C VAL A 673 -15.35 -6.72 -19.54
N GLY A 674 -15.47 -6.30 -18.28
CA GLY A 674 -14.54 -5.39 -17.61
C GLY A 674 -15.19 -4.11 -17.05
N HIS A 675 -14.37 -3.31 -16.35
CA HIS A 675 -14.80 -2.03 -15.73
C HIS A 675 -14.46 -0.80 -16.58
N THR A 676 -14.11 -1.01 -17.84
CA THR A 676 -13.83 0.01 -18.85
C THR A 676 -14.50 -0.42 -20.14
N PRO A 677 -14.81 0.49 -21.08
CA PRO A 677 -15.49 0.13 -22.31
C PRO A 677 -14.75 -1.00 -23.03
N PRO A 678 -15.43 -2.11 -23.39
CA PRO A 678 -14.80 -3.22 -24.08
C PRO A 678 -14.26 -2.74 -25.43
N GLN A 679 -13.00 -3.08 -25.71
CA GLN A 679 -12.33 -2.69 -26.97
C GLN A 679 -12.43 -3.79 -28.03
N ASP A 680 -12.70 -5.02 -27.62
CA ASP A 680 -12.74 -6.22 -28.47
C ASP A 680 -14.20 -6.62 -28.74
N THR A 681 -14.80 -6.01 -29.76
CA THR A 681 -16.19 -6.32 -30.17
C THR A 681 -16.32 -7.72 -30.77
N GLU A 682 -15.23 -8.32 -31.25
CA GLU A 682 -15.25 -9.71 -31.73
C GLU A 682 -15.48 -10.67 -30.56
N LEU A 683 -14.82 -10.44 -29.42
CA LEU A 683 -15.03 -11.23 -28.21
C LEU A 683 -16.50 -11.18 -27.73
N LEU A 684 -17.12 -10.00 -27.73
CA LEU A 684 -18.55 -9.85 -27.34
C LEU A 684 -19.45 -10.67 -28.27
N ASN A 685 -19.25 -10.55 -29.59
CA ASN A 685 -19.98 -11.34 -30.59
C ASN A 685 -19.78 -12.85 -30.40
N MET A 686 -18.59 -13.29 -30.02
CA MET A 686 -18.33 -14.69 -29.72
C MET A 686 -19.07 -15.18 -28.48
N ILE A 687 -19.16 -14.36 -27.43
CA ILE A 687 -19.92 -14.67 -26.21
C ILE A 687 -21.42 -14.76 -26.54
N HIS A 688 -21.95 -13.81 -27.30
CA HIS A 688 -23.33 -13.83 -27.79
C HIS A 688 -23.64 -15.04 -28.67
N ALA A 689 -22.72 -15.44 -29.55
CA ALA A 689 -22.86 -16.64 -30.39
C ALA A 689 -22.95 -17.94 -29.56
N LYS A 690 -22.54 -17.90 -28.29
CA LYS A 690 -22.69 -18.99 -27.32
C LYS A 690 -23.96 -18.88 -26.47
N GLY A 691 -24.77 -17.84 -26.67
CA GLY A 691 -26.02 -17.62 -25.95
C GLY A 691 -25.85 -16.96 -24.58
N SER A 692 -24.68 -16.39 -24.28
CA SER A 692 -24.38 -15.73 -23.00
C SER A 692 -24.44 -14.20 -23.14
N LEU A 693 -24.83 -13.52 -22.06
CA LEU A 693 -24.88 -12.06 -21.98
C LEU A 693 -23.52 -11.47 -21.60
N CYS A 694 -23.26 -10.24 -22.05
CA CYS A 694 -22.08 -9.46 -21.70
C CYS A 694 -22.44 -8.37 -20.67
N MET A 695 -21.74 -8.34 -19.53
CA MET A 695 -21.89 -7.32 -18.50
C MET A 695 -20.65 -6.42 -18.42
N ALA A 696 -20.81 -5.11 -18.28
CA ALA A 696 -19.70 -4.18 -18.05
C ALA A 696 -19.97 -3.26 -16.85
N GLY A 697 -18.92 -2.99 -16.07
CA GLY A 697 -19.01 -2.11 -14.90
C GLY A 697 -18.61 -0.67 -15.21
N THR A 698 -19.39 0.31 -14.72
CA THR A 698 -19.17 1.74 -15.00
C THR A 698 -18.69 2.56 -13.81
N SER A 699 -18.67 1.96 -12.61
CA SER A 699 -18.24 2.58 -11.33
C SER A 699 -16.85 3.22 -11.35
N ARG A 700 -15.95 2.72 -12.21
CA ARG A 700 -14.57 3.21 -12.29
C ARG A 700 -14.41 4.44 -13.18
N TYR A 701 -15.39 4.77 -14.02
CA TYR A 701 -15.33 5.88 -14.98
C TYR A 701 -16.67 6.63 -15.17
N LEU A 702 -17.68 6.10 -15.90
CA LEU A 702 -18.89 6.89 -16.22
C LEU A 702 -19.70 7.29 -14.98
N ASP A 703 -19.77 6.44 -13.95
CA ASP A 703 -20.54 6.74 -12.75
C ASP A 703 -19.94 7.95 -11.99
N LYS A 704 -18.60 8.08 -12.02
CA LYS A 704 -17.92 9.24 -11.43
C LYS A 704 -18.29 10.52 -12.16
N GLU A 705 -18.32 10.49 -13.48
CA GLU A 705 -18.73 11.65 -14.29
C GLU A 705 -20.21 12.00 -14.04
N LEU A 706 -21.07 10.99 -13.86
CA LEU A 706 -22.49 11.15 -13.55
C LEU A 706 -22.73 11.76 -12.15
N THR A 707 -21.88 11.43 -11.18
CA THR A 707 -21.95 11.95 -9.80
C THR A 707 -21.26 13.30 -9.60
N ILE A 708 -20.40 13.74 -10.52
CA ILE A 708 -19.58 14.98 -10.42
C ILE A 708 -20.19 16.17 -11.21
N GLY A 709 -21.08 15.97 -12.19
CA GLY A 709 -21.47 16.99 -13.16
C GLY A 709 -22.72 17.82 -12.85
N SER A 710 -22.61 19.14 -13.03
CA SER A 710 -23.68 20.15 -13.06
C SER A 710 -24.79 19.85 -14.10
N GLU A 711 -25.96 20.50 -13.97
CA GLU A 711 -27.15 20.37 -14.84
C GLU A 711 -26.90 20.52 -16.37
N GLN A 712 -25.69 20.82 -16.82
CA GLN A 712 -25.32 21.13 -18.21
C GLN A 712 -24.53 20.04 -18.97
N GLN A 713 -24.32 18.82 -18.43
CA GLN A 713 -23.54 17.75 -19.11
C GLN A 713 -24.32 16.44 -19.38
N THR A 714 -25.65 16.49 -19.50
CA THR A 714 -26.51 15.29 -19.58
C THR A 714 -26.49 14.53 -20.92
N PRO A 715 -26.51 15.16 -22.12
CA PRO A 715 -26.66 14.41 -23.38
C PRO A 715 -25.44 13.59 -23.81
N GLU A 716 -24.22 14.14 -23.70
CA GLU A 716 -22.98 13.45 -24.09
C GLU A 716 -22.70 12.25 -23.19
N LEU A 717 -22.95 12.37 -21.88
CA LEU A 717 -22.78 11.27 -20.94
C LEU A 717 -23.80 10.16 -21.21
N GLN A 718 -25.06 10.51 -21.50
CA GLN A 718 -26.07 9.54 -21.92
C GLN A 718 -25.70 8.84 -23.23
N SER A 719 -25.08 9.54 -24.18
CA SER A 719 -24.57 8.94 -25.42
C SER A 719 -23.53 7.86 -25.13
N ARG A 720 -22.62 8.10 -24.19
CA ARG A 720 -21.57 7.13 -23.83
C ARG A 720 -22.10 5.88 -23.13
N TYR A 721 -23.18 5.99 -22.34
CA TYR A 721 -23.88 4.81 -21.84
C TYR A 721 -24.58 4.04 -22.98
N ARG A 722 -25.20 4.74 -23.94
CA ARG A 722 -25.81 4.10 -25.12
C ARG A 722 -24.77 3.45 -26.03
N GLU A 723 -23.57 4.00 -26.14
CA GLU A 723 -22.45 3.41 -26.88
C GLU A 723 -22.06 2.03 -26.33
N LEU A 724 -22.10 1.83 -25.00
CA LEU A 724 -21.85 0.50 -24.42
C LEU A 724 -22.85 -0.53 -24.93
N LEU A 725 -24.13 -0.17 -25.00
CA LEU A 725 -25.18 -1.04 -25.53
C LEU A 725 -24.96 -1.34 -27.01
N GLN A 726 -24.54 -0.34 -27.79
CA GLN A 726 -24.23 -0.50 -29.22
C GLN A 726 -23.00 -1.39 -29.45
N LEU A 727 -22.06 -1.42 -28.51
CA LEU A 727 -20.90 -2.32 -28.55
C LEU A 727 -21.26 -3.79 -28.25
N GLY A 728 -22.47 -4.04 -27.75
CA GLY A 728 -22.93 -5.37 -27.36
C GLY A 728 -22.87 -5.65 -25.85
N VAL A 729 -22.83 -4.60 -25.01
CA VAL A 729 -23.06 -4.76 -23.56
C VAL A 729 -24.55 -4.89 -23.30
N ASP A 730 -24.92 -5.96 -22.60
CA ASP A 730 -26.29 -6.34 -22.30
C ASP A 730 -26.74 -5.87 -20.91
N ILE A 731 -25.79 -5.85 -19.95
CA ILE A 731 -26.05 -5.47 -18.56
C ILE A 731 -24.98 -4.48 -18.11
N ILE A 732 -25.42 -3.37 -17.51
CA ILE A 732 -24.53 -2.34 -16.96
C ILE A 732 -24.52 -2.45 -15.44
N GLU A 733 -23.36 -2.80 -14.88
CA GLU A 733 -23.12 -2.76 -13.44
C GLU A 733 -22.73 -1.33 -13.03
N THR A 734 -23.49 -0.69 -12.14
CA THR A 734 -23.35 0.74 -11.83
C THR A 734 -23.66 1.07 -10.37
N ASP A 735 -22.99 2.11 -9.86
CA ASP A 735 -23.29 2.80 -8.60
C ASP A 735 -24.50 3.73 -8.69
N CYS A 736 -25.00 4.03 -9.91
CA CYS A 736 -26.10 4.97 -10.17
C CYS A 736 -27.28 4.30 -10.89
N PRO A 737 -27.89 3.24 -10.30
CA PRO A 737 -28.84 2.40 -11.02
C PRO A 737 -30.13 3.11 -11.43
N CYS A 738 -30.62 4.09 -10.66
CA CYS A 738 -31.86 4.79 -10.99
C CYS A 738 -31.68 5.70 -12.22
N GLU A 739 -30.57 6.42 -12.25
CA GLU A 739 -30.20 7.33 -13.31
C GLU A 739 -29.97 6.53 -14.59
N VAL A 740 -29.11 5.51 -14.54
CA VAL A 740 -28.82 4.64 -15.69
C VAL A 740 -30.06 3.88 -16.14
N GLY A 741 -30.85 3.35 -15.22
CA GLY A 741 -32.11 2.66 -15.53
C GLY A 741 -33.11 3.55 -16.28
N SER A 742 -33.20 4.82 -15.90
CA SER A 742 -34.03 5.82 -16.62
C SER A 742 -33.54 6.06 -18.05
N LEU A 743 -32.25 5.89 -18.33
CA LEU A 743 -31.68 5.95 -19.69
C LEU A 743 -32.01 4.72 -20.53
N LEU A 744 -32.05 3.55 -19.89
CA LEU A 744 -32.31 2.28 -20.56
C LEU A 744 -33.81 2.06 -20.83
N HIS A 745 -34.67 2.54 -19.95
CA HIS A 745 -36.10 2.23 -19.94
C HIS A 745 -36.99 3.48 -20.11
N GLU A 746 -36.71 4.31 -21.13
CA GLU A 746 -37.67 5.36 -21.55
C GLU A 746 -39.08 4.72 -21.66
N SER A 747 -40.09 5.42 -21.13
CA SER A 747 -41.32 4.90 -20.50
C SER A 747 -42.31 4.07 -21.34
N SER A 748 -41.88 3.37 -22.40
CA SER A 748 -42.75 2.58 -23.27
C SER A 748 -42.16 1.30 -23.89
N ASN A 749 -40.95 0.84 -23.54
CA ASN A 749 -40.29 -0.26 -24.27
C ASN A 749 -39.89 -1.51 -23.45
N VAL A 750 -40.60 -1.86 -22.37
CA VAL A 750 -40.48 -3.21 -21.79
C VAL A 750 -41.56 -4.12 -22.41
N PRO A 751 -41.22 -5.11 -23.25
CA PRO A 751 -42.17 -6.06 -23.82
C PRO A 751 -42.91 -6.82 -22.72
N GLU A 752 -44.23 -6.95 -22.90
CA GLU A 752 -45.15 -7.61 -21.95
C GLU A 752 -44.72 -9.03 -21.53
N VAL A 753 -43.92 -9.71 -22.37
CA VAL A 753 -43.42 -11.07 -22.13
C VAL A 753 -42.27 -11.12 -21.12
N LYS A 754 -41.51 -10.02 -20.96
CA LYS A 754 -40.44 -9.88 -19.96
C LYS A 754 -40.85 -8.99 -18.76
N ALA A 755 -42.07 -8.45 -18.76
CA ALA A 755 -42.64 -7.58 -17.73
C ALA A 755 -43.62 -8.27 -16.76
N ARG A 756 -43.73 -9.60 -16.80
CA ARG A 756 -44.57 -10.39 -15.87
C ARG A 756 -43.76 -11.00 -14.74
#